data_AF-A0A939Y5D5-F1
#
_entry.id   AF-A0A939Y5D5-F1
#
_cell.length_a   1.000
_cell.length_b   1.000
_cell.length_c   1.000
_cell.angle_alpha   90.00
_cell.angle_beta   90.00
_cell.angle_gamma   90.00
#
_symmetry.space_group_name_H-M   'P 1'
#
loop_
_entity.id
_entity.type
_entity.pdbx_description
1 polymer ?
#
loop_
_entity_poly.entity_id
_entity_poly.type
_entity_poly.pdbx_seq_one_letter_code
_entity_poly.pdbx_strand_id
1 'polypeptide(L)'
;MNKTLTFLFALLTSVVLQAQSDYFTPYKQTSLRLPSVPLISNDPYISYWSPYNKLTGGTTRHWTGAVKAMDGILRVDGKNYRFMGTQKDVLLKAIAPMGNQGRWVAKIKRSNAAANWYEKDASESGWATGYGSFGTKSEYEGVTTEWNDISEYYIRRHVTLTEEDLKSDLWIVYSHDDNFELYINGIKLAGVTNGNTWKQNVKVHLQGASRDALVAGDNVIAFHVINTRGGALADVGLFRNSLGFHPGMQTIAAMADEGPWTARVRNATLSGTAWTTESYDDTGSTWQDKQGAFGTSDQPNINTPWTATGSDIYIRRRITLTAEDLQRDLHVIYSHDDVCEGYINGRKIFSTGETWVNNVDYQLTDADKAVLHEGENVIAYHVHNTTGGAMADIGLYYSTTGEQVAEQTNCHVLATNTYYKFTCGPVTLDVVFTAPMLMKDVDLMSTPINFISYQVTSNDGEEHDVQFYFATSPELSVNNNMQATVSSVTTQNGIRYIKSGAKTQKVLGKAGDLICIDWGYLYIPEINGTITIGDRNEVANTFATTGKLPEPSNTSISSTEEAEMPLLAFSKDMGKVSQASSYMMIGYDEVKDMRYMNVDYPGYWARNGKTIFTAFEELHDRYDQIMTDCQAQDKQIYDDGLSAGNAKYAELLSGCYRHVIAAHKIFQDNKGNLLFFSKENNSNGCVNTVDLTYPSAPLFLIYNTDLMKGMCTSILDYCESSRWGFDFAAHDIGTYPHANGQVYSITKPDANGGFAGNMPIEESGNIVVLAAAISLIDDDLTWANKYWKTLKTWTDYLVENGLDPENQLCTDDFAGHLAHNANLSLKAIMGVAGFALMCQQKGDTEAYEYYIGKAKYMATEWVKLAKDGAHYKLAFDKSGTWSQKYNMVWDKVWQTKLFPDAVYKQEMVYYNGQLKTYGLPLDNRSLYTKTDWVSWTACLGTQNQFNTHMDRLYKYANETKSRVPLSDWYYTDSGNYVAFIGRSVVGGHWMKVLLDKCVSGELINGIDEIHNSQFIIHNDAVYNLAGQKLSAPQKGINIINGKKVVY
;
A
#
# COMPACT_ATOMS: atom_id res chain seq x y z
N MET A 1 -64.26 1.42 34.97
CA MET A 1 -63.01 0.63 34.85
C MET A 1 -62.61 0.42 33.37
N ASN A 2 -62.75 1.42 32.49
CA ASN A 2 -62.57 1.25 31.04
C ASN A 2 -62.07 2.51 30.29
N LYS A 3 -61.39 3.45 30.97
CA LYS A 3 -60.74 4.61 30.32
C LYS A 3 -59.27 4.82 30.70
N THR A 4 -58.77 4.09 31.70
CA THR A 4 -57.38 4.22 32.18
C THR A 4 -56.45 3.15 31.59
N LEU A 5 -56.97 2.04 31.07
CA LEU A 5 -56.16 0.96 30.49
C LEU A 5 -55.75 1.24 29.02
N THR A 6 -56.55 1.99 28.27
CA THR A 6 -56.24 2.33 26.87
C THR A 6 -55.17 3.42 26.74
N PHE A 7 -55.01 4.28 27.76
CA PHE A 7 -53.97 5.31 27.78
C PHE A 7 -52.59 4.77 28.16
N LEU A 8 -52.50 3.69 28.95
CA LEU A 8 -51.20 3.05 29.25
C LEU A 8 -50.64 2.24 28.09
N PHE A 9 -51.49 1.65 27.22
CA PHE A 9 -51.02 0.94 26.03
C PHE A 9 -50.60 1.88 24.88
N ALA A 10 -51.13 3.11 24.84
CA ALA A 10 -50.70 4.14 23.90
C ALA A 10 -49.43 4.88 24.33
N LEU A 11 -49.13 4.95 25.64
CA LEU A 11 -47.87 5.53 26.13
C LEU A 11 -46.68 4.54 26.13
N LEU A 12 -46.96 3.23 26.07
CA LEU A 12 -45.93 2.18 25.91
C LEU A 12 -45.62 1.82 24.45
N THR A 13 -46.36 2.39 23.49
CA THR A 13 -46.08 2.26 22.06
C THR A 13 -45.50 3.54 21.43
N SER A 14 -45.29 4.60 22.22
CA SER A 14 -44.77 5.91 21.73
C SER A 14 -43.47 6.38 22.39
N VAL A 15 -42.76 5.51 23.15
CA VAL A 15 -41.38 5.76 23.62
C VAL A 15 -40.55 4.49 23.47
N VAL A 16 -40.53 3.95 22.25
CA VAL A 16 -39.30 3.40 21.70
C VAL A 16 -38.93 4.36 20.58
N LEU A 17 -38.53 5.57 20.96
CA LEU A 17 -37.56 6.29 20.14
C LEU A 17 -36.32 5.39 20.21
N GLN A 18 -36.18 4.48 19.23
CA GLN A 18 -34.86 4.01 18.85
C GLN A 18 -34.12 5.31 18.54
N ALA A 19 -33.24 5.72 19.47
CA ALA A 19 -32.19 6.65 19.13
C ALA A 19 -31.48 5.97 17.97
N GLN A 20 -31.76 6.44 16.74
CA GLN A 20 -31.06 5.97 15.57
C GLN A 20 -29.60 6.32 15.85
N SER A 21 -28.80 5.30 16.11
CA SER A 21 -27.40 5.50 16.45
C SER A 21 -26.74 6.15 15.25
N ASP A 22 -26.21 7.35 15.45
CA ASP A 22 -25.55 8.09 14.38
C ASP A 22 -24.16 7.50 14.14
N TYR A 23 -24.08 6.47 13.29
CA TYR A 23 -22.82 5.85 12.89
C TYR A 23 -21.99 6.69 11.90
N PHE A 24 -22.46 7.89 11.52
CA PHE A 24 -21.73 8.83 10.64
C PHE A 24 -20.84 9.80 11.42
N THR A 25 -21.06 9.92 12.73
CA THR A 25 -20.20 10.67 13.63
C THR A 25 -19.12 9.76 14.22
N PRO A 26 -17.82 10.07 14.08
CA PRO A 26 -16.77 9.29 14.73
C PRO A 26 -16.88 9.41 16.25
N TYR A 27 -16.61 8.32 16.98
CA TYR A 27 -16.49 8.36 18.44
C TYR A 27 -15.53 9.47 18.90
N LYS A 28 -14.43 9.64 18.15
CA LYS A 28 -13.45 10.70 18.37
C LYS A 28 -12.95 11.29 17.05
N GLN A 29 -12.95 12.62 16.96
CA GLN A 29 -12.24 13.32 15.89
C GLN A 29 -10.73 13.18 16.08
N THR A 30 -10.04 12.79 15.02
CA THR A 30 -8.58 12.62 15.00
C THR A 30 -7.91 13.71 14.16
N SER A 31 -6.67 14.06 14.50
CA SER A 31 -5.87 15.06 13.77
C SER A 31 -4.75 14.46 12.92
N LEU A 32 -4.46 13.17 13.08
CA LEU A 32 -3.37 12.48 12.39
C LEU A 32 -3.62 12.42 10.89
N ARG A 33 -2.75 13.08 10.12
CA ARG A 33 -2.70 12.92 8.67
C ARG A 33 -1.92 11.66 8.32
N LEU A 34 -2.59 10.52 8.19
CA LEU A 34 -1.93 9.28 7.81
C LEU A 34 -1.23 9.39 6.44
N PRO A 35 -0.08 8.70 6.25
CA PRO A 35 0.62 8.66 4.96
C PRO A 35 -0.25 8.10 3.83
N SER A 36 -1.07 7.09 4.14
CA SER A 36 -2.09 6.52 3.26
C SER A 36 -3.27 6.08 4.11
N VAL A 37 -4.49 6.38 3.68
CA VAL A 37 -5.73 6.13 4.44
C VAL A 37 -6.36 4.80 4.00
N PRO A 38 -6.69 3.87 4.92
CA PRO A 38 -7.36 2.63 4.55
C PRO A 38 -8.82 2.90 4.15
N LEU A 39 -9.26 2.31 3.03
CA LEU A 39 -10.64 2.41 2.55
C LEU A 39 -11.32 1.04 2.51
N ILE A 40 -10.75 0.09 1.78
CA ILE A 40 -11.20 -1.31 1.77
C ILE A 40 -10.02 -2.15 2.23
N SER A 41 -10.20 -2.99 3.22
CA SER A 41 -9.11 -3.80 3.78
C SER A 41 -9.65 -5.15 4.19
N ASN A 42 -9.02 -6.22 3.69
CA ASN A 42 -9.33 -7.61 4.06
C ASN A 42 -8.06 -8.36 4.42
N ASP A 43 -7.09 -8.37 3.51
CA ASP A 43 -5.91 -9.24 3.57
C ASP A 43 -4.82 -8.73 2.59
N PRO A 44 -3.66 -9.42 2.45
CA PRO A 44 -2.55 -8.95 1.61
C PRO A 44 -2.86 -8.90 0.11
N TYR A 45 -3.97 -9.46 -0.34
CA TYR A 45 -4.38 -9.45 -1.74
C TYR A 45 -5.45 -8.42 -2.03
N ILE A 46 -6.31 -8.15 -1.06
CA ILE A 46 -7.44 -7.22 -1.16
C ILE A 46 -7.31 -6.14 -0.07
N SER A 47 -6.52 -5.11 -0.36
CA SER A 47 -6.41 -3.92 0.49
C SER A 47 -6.12 -2.66 -0.33
N TYR A 48 -7.10 -1.76 -0.40
CA TYR A 48 -7.07 -0.52 -1.19
C TYR A 48 -7.10 0.73 -0.29
N TRP A 49 -6.21 1.66 -0.59
CA TRP A 49 -5.86 2.81 0.24
C TRP A 49 -5.85 4.10 -0.59
N SER A 50 -6.05 5.24 0.08
CA SER A 50 -5.86 6.56 -0.50
C SER A 50 -4.51 7.16 -0.06
N PRO A 51 -3.52 7.29 -0.97
CA PRO A 51 -2.25 7.96 -0.68
C PRO A 51 -2.38 9.49 -0.72
N TYR A 52 -3.59 10.07 -0.74
CA TYR A 52 -3.81 11.52 -0.91
C TYR A 52 -4.41 12.17 0.33
N ASN A 53 -4.14 13.46 0.54
CA ASN A 53 -4.70 14.21 1.67
C ASN A 53 -6.21 14.41 1.50
N LYS A 54 -6.64 14.57 0.23
CA LYS A 54 -8.05 14.63 -0.18
C LYS A 54 -8.38 13.37 -0.96
N LEU A 55 -9.54 12.78 -0.73
CA LEU A 55 -9.99 11.57 -1.43
C LEU A 55 -10.19 11.81 -2.94
N THR A 56 -10.36 13.07 -3.34
CA THR A 56 -10.41 13.56 -4.72
C THR A 56 -9.03 13.92 -5.31
N GLY A 57 -7.95 13.73 -4.54
CA GLY A 57 -6.59 14.13 -4.95
C GLY A 57 -5.90 13.14 -5.89
N GLY A 58 -6.51 11.98 -6.15
CA GLY A 58 -6.01 10.99 -7.09
C GLY A 58 -6.67 9.62 -6.94
N THR A 59 -6.22 8.67 -7.74
CA THR A 59 -6.76 7.29 -7.78
C THR A 59 -6.27 6.42 -6.63
N THR A 60 -7.19 5.67 -6.01
CA THR A 60 -6.89 4.68 -4.97
C THR A 60 -5.89 3.63 -5.43
N ARG A 61 -5.13 3.08 -4.47
CA ARG A 61 -4.04 2.13 -4.74
C ARG A 61 -4.15 0.91 -3.85
N HIS A 62 -3.76 -0.23 -4.38
CA HIS A 62 -3.40 -1.37 -3.55
C HIS A 62 -2.21 -1.00 -2.64
N TRP A 63 -2.02 -1.69 -1.51
CA TRP A 63 -0.91 -1.42 -0.60
C TRP A 63 0.47 -1.51 -1.29
N THR A 64 0.57 -2.27 -2.39
CA THR A 64 1.77 -2.40 -3.24
C THR A 64 2.06 -1.17 -4.11
N GLY A 65 1.15 -0.19 -4.14
CA GLY A 65 1.22 0.98 -5.01
C GLY A 65 0.53 0.81 -6.37
N ALA A 66 0.08 -0.40 -6.71
CA ALA A 66 -0.68 -0.66 -7.93
C ALA A 66 -1.96 0.17 -7.97
N VAL A 67 -2.25 0.80 -9.10
CA VAL A 67 -3.48 1.60 -9.30
C VAL A 67 -4.69 0.66 -9.29
N LYS A 68 -5.69 1.02 -8.46
CA LYS A 68 -6.92 0.27 -8.26
C LYS A 68 -8.06 1.26 -8.12
N ALA A 69 -8.54 1.79 -9.25
CA ALA A 69 -9.45 2.94 -9.24
C ALA A 69 -10.81 2.63 -8.61
N MET A 70 -11.27 3.60 -7.84
CA MET A 70 -12.60 3.69 -7.27
C MET A 70 -13.01 5.16 -7.34
N ASP A 71 -14.16 5.42 -7.91
CA ASP A 71 -14.68 6.75 -8.23
C ASP A 71 -16.03 6.94 -7.51
N GLY A 72 -16.29 8.16 -7.03
CA GLY A 72 -17.50 8.48 -6.29
C GLY A 72 -18.05 9.87 -6.61
N ILE A 73 -19.34 9.92 -6.95
CA ILE A 73 -20.06 11.14 -7.32
C ILE A 73 -21.33 11.23 -6.49
N LEU A 74 -21.63 12.42 -5.97
CA LEU A 74 -22.93 12.78 -5.46
C LEU A 74 -23.59 13.75 -6.44
N ARG A 75 -24.76 13.39 -6.95
CA ARG A 75 -25.55 14.28 -7.79
C ARG A 75 -26.61 14.97 -6.96
N VAL A 76 -26.68 16.30 -7.03
CA VAL A 76 -27.57 17.15 -6.24
C VAL A 76 -28.25 18.15 -7.17
N ASP A 77 -29.59 18.09 -7.28
CA ASP A 77 -30.41 18.99 -8.11
C ASP A 77 -29.90 19.19 -9.54
N GLY A 78 -29.39 18.14 -10.18
CA GLY A 78 -28.83 18.26 -11.52
C GLY A 78 -27.31 18.26 -11.61
N LYS A 79 -26.62 18.62 -10.52
CA LYS A 79 -25.19 18.93 -10.51
C LYS A 79 -24.38 17.79 -9.91
N ASN A 80 -23.27 17.43 -10.54
CA ASN A 80 -22.40 16.34 -10.11
C ASN A 80 -21.28 16.87 -9.20
N TYR A 81 -21.09 16.24 -8.05
CA TYR A 81 -20.05 16.54 -7.07
C TYR A 81 -19.18 15.30 -6.85
N ARG A 82 -17.96 15.28 -7.39
CA ARG A 82 -17.00 14.18 -7.16
C ARG A 82 -16.40 14.27 -5.77
N PHE A 83 -16.63 13.25 -4.95
CA PHE A 83 -16.09 13.15 -3.60
C PHE A 83 -14.95 12.13 -3.49
N MET A 84 -14.76 11.29 -4.52
CA MET A 84 -13.74 10.24 -4.51
C MET A 84 -13.17 10.00 -5.91
N GLY A 85 -11.86 9.76 -5.96
CA GLY A 85 -11.15 9.47 -7.20
C GLY A 85 -10.82 10.73 -7.99
N THR A 86 -10.21 10.52 -9.14
CA THR A 86 -9.95 11.55 -10.14
C THR A 86 -10.37 11.03 -11.48
N GLN A 87 -10.65 11.95 -12.39
CA GLN A 87 -10.75 11.58 -13.78
C GLN A 87 -9.49 10.83 -14.20
N LYS A 88 -9.67 9.75 -14.97
CA LYS A 88 -8.57 8.99 -15.52
C LYS A 88 -8.01 9.76 -16.70
N ASP A 89 -6.71 10.05 -16.69
CA ASP A 89 -6.10 10.88 -17.74
C ASP A 89 -5.61 10.03 -18.93
N VAL A 90 -5.37 8.74 -18.71
CA VAL A 90 -4.83 7.84 -19.74
C VAL A 90 -5.51 6.46 -19.67
N LEU A 91 -6.15 6.06 -20.76
CA LEU A 91 -6.73 4.73 -20.95
C LEU A 91 -6.25 4.14 -22.29
N LEU A 92 -5.19 3.36 -22.22
CA LEU A 92 -4.48 2.88 -23.41
C LEU A 92 -5.20 1.69 -24.05
N LYS A 93 -5.52 1.84 -25.35
CA LYS A 93 -6.03 0.77 -26.22
C LYS A 93 -4.99 0.43 -27.26
N ALA A 94 -4.69 -0.86 -27.40
CA ALA A 94 -3.65 -1.32 -28.31
C ALA A 94 -3.97 -0.99 -29.78
N ILE A 95 -2.99 -0.42 -30.46
CA ILE A 95 -2.88 -0.44 -31.93
C ILE A 95 -1.95 -1.59 -32.32
N ALA A 96 -0.83 -1.72 -31.61
CA ALA A 96 0.09 -2.85 -31.67
C ALA A 96 0.29 -3.42 -30.25
N PRO A 97 -0.23 -4.62 -29.95
CA PRO A 97 -0.30 -5.15 -28.58
C PRO A 97 1.06 -5.55 -28.00
N MET A 98 1.18 -5.57 -26.69
CA MET A 98 2.30 -6.20 -25.95
C MET A 98 2.20 -7.74 -25.98
N GLY A 99 3.26 -8.45 -25.61
CA GLY A 99 3.32 -9.91 -25.64
C GLY A 99 2.29 -10.62 -24.76
N ASN A 100 1.86 -9.98 -23.67
CA ASN A 100 0.80 -10.48 -22.78
C ASN A 100 -0.62 -10.37 -23.38
N GLN A 101 -0.83 -9.50 -24.36
CA GLN A 101 -2.09 -9.33 -25.09
C GLN A 101 -2.14 -10.19 -26.36
N GLY A 102 -0.96 -10.56 -26.88
CA GLY A 102 -0.84 -11.45 -28.03
C GLY A 102 0.57 -11.50 -28.58
N ARG A 103 0.88 -12.61 -29.26
CA ARG A 103 2.15 -12.78 -29.97
C ARG A 103 2.29 -11.75 -31.08
N TRP A 104 3.44 -11.08 -31.13
CA TRP A 104 3.79 -10.15 -32.20
C TRP A 104 5.12 -10.54 -32.86
N VAL A 105 5.37 -10.00 -34.06
CA VAL A 105 6.52 -10.36 -34.91
C VAL A 105 7.50 -9.20 -34.99
N ALA A 106 8.79 -9.50 -35.00
CA ALA A 106 9.85 -8.52 -35.26
C ALA A 106 11.03 -9.12 -36.00
N LYS A 107 11.88 -8.24 -36.53
CA LYS A 107 13.25 -8.60 -36.90
C LYS A 107 14.16 -8.52 -35.68
N ILE A 108 15.03 -9.50 -35.55
CA ILE A 108 15.95 -9.62 -34.42
C ILE A 108 17.39 -9.89 -34.87
N LYS A 109 18.35 -9.39 -34.08
CA LYS A 109 19.78 -9.65 -34.25
C LYS A 109 20.47 -9.68 -32.88
N ARG A 110 21.42 -10.61 -32.67
CA ARG A 110 22.09 -10.81 -31.36
C ARG A 110 23.46 -10.10 -31.21
N SER A 111 24.00 -9.49 -32.26
CA SER A 111 25.22 -8.65 -32.21
C SER A 111 25.47 -7.94 -33.56
N ASN A 112 26.38 -6.96 -33.58
CA ASN A 112 26.86 -6.27 -34.79
C ASN A 112 25.74 -5.62 -35.64
N ALA A 113 24.83 -4.87 -35.01
CA ALA A 113 23.89 -4.02 -35.74
C ALA A 113 24.64 -2.83 -36.39
N ALA A 114 24.20 -2.40 -37.57
CA ALA A 114 24.76 -1.19 -38.20
C ALA A 114 24.48 0.03 -37.33
N ALA A 115 25.32 1.07 -37.36
CA ALA A 115 25.16 2.24 -36.47
C ALA A 115 23.79 2.94 -36.59
N ASN A 116 23.07 2.74 -37.69
CA ASN A 116 21.77 3.33 -37.99
C ASN A 116 20.60 2.31 -37.91
N TRP A 117 20.80 1.17 -37.25
CA TRP A 117 19.82 0.07 -37.20
C TRP A 117 18.42 0.45 -36.69
N TYR A 118 18.32 1.52 -35.90
CA TYR A 118 17.08 2.01 -35.30
C TYR A 118 16.28 2.96 -36.22
N GLU A 119 16.84 3.35 -37.37
CA GLU A 119 16.14 4.16 -38.37
C GLU A 119 15.03 3.34 -39.05
N LYS A 120 14.00 4.04 -39.53
CA LYS A 120 12.87 3.41 -40.23
C LYS A 120 13.31 2.60 -41.45
N ASP A 121 14.16 3.17 -42.31
CA ASP A 121 14.53 2.57 -43.60
C ASP A 121 15.84 1.75 -43.53
N ALA A 122 16.36 1.46 -42.34
CA ALA A 122 17.58 0.67 -42.18
C ALA A 122 17.42 -0.73 -42.78
N SER A 123 18.51 -1.28 -43.36
CA SER A 123 18.46 -2.61 -43.98
C SER A 123 18.32 -3.72 -42.93
N GLU A 124 17.34 -4.59 -43.15
CA GLU A 124 17.11 -5.81 -42.36
C GLU A 124 17.76 -7.05 -42.98
N SER A 125 18.63 -6.87 -43.97
CA SER A 125 19.34 -7.98 -44.60
C SER A 125 20.17 -8.73 -43.54
N GLY A 126 19.95 -10.04 -43.44
CA GLY A 126 20.61 -10.89 -42.44
C GLY A 126 20.02 -10.83 -41.02
N TRP A 127 18.90 -10.12 -40.80
CA TRP A 127 18.15 -10.21 -39.55
C TRP A 127 17.25 -11.44 -39.54
N ALA A 128 17.16 -12.11 -38.39
CA ALA A 128 16.22 -13.22 -38.22
C ALA A 128 14.82 -12.68 -37.89
N THR A 129 13.78 -13.47 -38.15
CA THR A 129 12.44 -13.17 -37.65
C THR A 129 12.29 -13.77 -36.25
N GLY A 130 11.91 -12.94 -35.28
CA GLY A 130 11.61 -13.33 -33.90
C GLY A 130 10.15 -13.05 -33.54
N TYR A 131 9.73 -13.61 -32.41
CA TYR A 131 8.37 -13.42 -31.90
C TYR A 131 8.42 -12.86 -30.50
N GLY A 132 7.92 -11.65 -30.34
CA GLY A 132 7.85 -11.01 -29.04
C GLY A 132 6.69 -11.51 -28.19
N SER A 133 6.76 -11.34 -26.87
CA SER A 133 7.90 -10.76 -26.14
C SER A 133 9.08 -11.73 -25.98
N PHE A 134 10.25 -11.19 -25.61
CA PHE A 134 11.50 -11.93 -25.40
C PHE A 134 11.85 -11.90 -23.92
N GLY A 135 12.21 -13.03 -23.33
CA GLY A 135 12.61 -13.07 -21.93
C GLY A 135 12.63 -14.45 -21.31
N THR A 136 12.74 -14.52 -19.99
CA THR A 136 12.72 -15.79 -19.25
C THR A 136 11.27 -16.24 -19.01
N LYS A 137 10.82 -17.33 -19.66
CA LYS A 137 9.41 -17.77 -19.62
C LYS A 137 8.91 -18.16 -18.23
N SER A 138 9.79 -18.61 -17.36
CA SER A 138 9.42 -18.95 -15.97
C SER A 138 9.15 -17.71 -15.12
N GLU A 139 9.62 -16.53 -15.54
CA GLU A 139 9.54 -15.30 -14.76
C GLU A 139 8.44 -14.37 -15.29
N TYR A 140 8.21 -14.32 -16.60
CA TYR A 140 7.26 -13.39 -17.20
C TYR A 140 6.20 -14.08 -18.07
N GLU A 141 4.94 -13.74 -17.81
CA GLU A 141 3.82 -14.16 -18.65
C GLU A 141 3.86 -13.44 -20.02
N GLY A 142 3.42 -14.13 -21.07
CA GLY A 142 3.38 -13.57 -22.44
C GLY A 142 4.70 -13.70 -23.22
N VAL A 143 5.78 -14.15 -22.59
CA VAL A 143 7.05 -14.41 -23.27
C VAL A 143 6.88 -15.52 -24.29
N THR A 144 7.11 -15.16 -25.55
CA THR A 144 7.02 -16.11 -26.67
C THR A 144 8.39 -16.70 -26.99
N THR A 145 9.45 -15.88 -26.96
CA THR A 145 10.82 -16.30 -27.23
C THR A 145 11.62 -16.37 -25.92
N GLU A 146 12.11 -17.56 -25.58
CA GLU A 146 12.96 -17.77 -24.39
C GLU A 146 14.30 -17.04 -24.55
N TRP A 147 14.69 -16.32 -23.51
CA TRP A 147 15.95 -15.62 -23.38
C TRP A 147 16.36 -15.60 -21.90
N ASN A 148 17.39 -16.37 -21.57
CA ASN A 148 17.87 -16.56 -20.20
C ASN A 148 19.41 -16.57 -20.10
N ASP A 149 20.09 -16.31 -21.22
CA ASP A 149 21.55 -16.18 -21.30
C ASP A 149 21.99 -14.72 -21.25
N ILE A 150 23.22 -14.48 -20.78
CA ILE A 150 23.85 -13.15 -20.76
C ILE A 150 24.23 -12.80 -22.20
N SER A 151 23.38 -12.04 -22.88
CA SER A 151 23.54 -11.64 -24.27
C SER A 151 22.77 -10.35 -24.56
N GLU A 152 22.71 -9.94 -25.81
CA GLU A 152 21.97 -8.75 -26.24
C GLU A 152 21.02 -9.07 -27.40
N TYR A 153 19.98 -8.24 -27.51
CA TYR A 153 19.04 -8.28 -28.62
C TYR A 153 18.83 -6.89 -29.19
N TYR A 154 19.04 -6.75 -30.49
CA TYR A 154 18.49 -5.68 -31.31
C TYR A 154 17.18 -6.16 -31.92
N ILE A 155 16.11 -5.39 -31.72
CA ILE A 155 14.75 -5.76 -32.12
C ILE A 155 14.16 -4.61 -32.93
N ARG A 156 13.55 -4.92 -34.09
CA ARG A 156 12.79 -3.98 -34.92
C ARG A 156 11.40 -4.53 -35.15
N ARG A 157 10.41 -3.88 -34.57
CA ARG A 157 8.99 -4.22 -34.72
C ARG A 157 8.35 -3.23 -35.69
N HIS A 158 7.84 -3.75 -36.79
CA HIS A 158 7.04 -2.98 -37.73
C HIS A 158 5.59 -2.86 -37.23
N VAL A 159 5.03 -1.65 -37.33
CA VAL A 159 3.64 -1.33 -36.97
C VAL A 159 3.03 -0.47 -38.06
N THR A 160 1.81 -0.81 -38.47
CA THR A 160 1.08 -0.06 -39.49
C THR A 160 0.11 0.90 -38.82
N LEU A 161 0.20 2.19 -39.14
CA LEU A 161 -0.72 3.23 -38.67
C LEU A 161 -1.65 3.68 -39.79
N THR A 162 -2.92 3.90 -39.47
CA THR A 162 -3.85 4.60 -40.36
C THR A 162 -3.72 6.11 -40.21
N GLU A 163 -4.28 6.88 -41.15
CA GLU A 163 -4.41 8.33 -40.98
C GLU A 163 -5.22 8.72 -39.74
N GLU A 164 -6.14 7.86 -39.30
CA GLU A 164 -6.95 8.11 -38.11
C GLU A 164 -6.19 7.85 -36.82
N ASP A 165 -5.32 6.83 -36.78
CA ASP A 165 -4.44 6.60 -35.64
C ASP A 165 -3.47 7.78 -35.43
N LEU A 166 -3.03 8.41 -36.52
CA LEU A 166 -2.22 9.63 -36.47
C LEU A 166 -2.95 10.87 -35.97
N LYS A 167 -4.28 10.82 -35.80
CA LYS A 167 -5.05 11.88 -35.13
C LYS A 167 -5.32 11.57 -33.66
N SER A 168 -5.00 10.35 -33.20
CA SER A 168 -5.21 9.95 -31.81
C SER A 168 -4.03 10.35 -30.93
N ASP A 169 -4.26 10.53 -29.63
CA ASP A 169 -3.20 10.62 -28.63
C ASP A 169 -2.47 9.26 -28.54
N LEU A 170 -1.18 9.21 -28.89
CA LEU A 170 -0.42 7.96 -29.04
C LEU A 170 0.65 7.77 -27.97
N TRP A 171 0.79 6.53 -27.51
CA TRP A 171 1.68 6.15 -26.42
C TRP A 171 2.42 4.84 -26.75
N ILE A 172 3.70 4.77 -26.38
CA ILE A 172 4.43 3.50 -26.30
C ILE A 172 4.33 2.96 -24.88
N VAL A 173 4.12 1.65 -24.75
CA VAL A 173 4.34 0.93 -23.49
C VAL A 173 5.49 -0.03 -23.69
N TYR A 174 6.46 -0.04 -22.77
CA TYR A 174 7.61 -0.94 -22.86
C TYR A 174 7.98 -1.59 -21.53
N SER A 175 8.64 -2.74 -21.62
CA SER A 175 9.21 -3.49 -20.50
C SER A 175 10.61 -3.97 -20.85
N HIS A 176 11.53 -3.88 -19.89
CA HIS A 176 12.90 -4.34 -20.07
C HIS A 176 13.52 -4.85 -18.77
N ASP A 177 14.56 -5.66 -18.91
CA ASP A 177 15.52 -5.98 -17.86
C ASP A 177 16.92 -5.44 -18.23
N ASP A 178 17.69 -5.04 -17.22
CA ASP A 178 19.01 -4.42 -17.32
C ASP A 178 19.11 -3.22 -18.30
N ASN A 179 20.04 -3.25 -19.26
CA ASN A 179 20.32 -2.09 -20.12
C ASN A 179 19.39 -2.07 -21.32
N PHE A 180 18.92 -0.88 -21.68
CA PHE A 180 17.85 -0.72 -22.65
C PHE A 180 17.96 0.58 -23.42
N GLU A 181 17.64 0.55 -24.72
CA GLU A 181 17.38 1.74 -25.52
C GLU A 181 16.18 1.52 -26.44
N LEU A 182 15.35 2.55 -26.61
CA LEU A 182 14.11 2.51 -27.39
C LEU A 182 14.02 3.69 -28.33
N TYR A 183 13.59 3.42 -29.56
CA TYR A 183 13.45 4.36 -30.65
C TYR A 183 12.14 4.13 -31.41
N ILE A 184 11.59 5.21 -31.98
CA ILE A 184 10.50 5.17 -32.96
C ILE A 184 10.95 5.91 -34.22
N ASN A 185 10.97 5.23 -35.37
CA ASN A 185 11.40 5.79 -36.66
C ASN A 185 12.72 6.59 -36.60
N GLY A 186 13.68 6.16 -35.78
CA GLY A 186 14.95 6.87 -35.61
C GLY A 186 15.03 7.81 -34.40
N ILE A 187 13.91 8.19 -33.79
CA ILE A 187 13.86 9.11 -32.64
C ILE A 187 13.98 8.33 -31.34
N LYS A 188 14.98 8.66 -30.51
CA LYS A 188 15.19 8.02 -29.20
C LYS A 188 14.08 8.45 -28.22
N LEU A 189 13.42 7.48 -27.60
CA LEU A 189 12.35 7.68 -26.63
C LEU A 189 12.81 7.47 -25.18
N ALA A 190 13.61 6.43 -24.96
CA ALA A 190 14.08 6.07 -23.63
C ALA A 190 15.42 5.33 -23.70
N GLY A 191 16.17 5.35 -22.61
CA GLY A 191 17.29 4.43 -22.44
C GLY A 191 17.94 4.51 -21.06
N VAL A 192 18.50 3.38 -20.64
CA VAL A 192 19.32 3.24 -19.43
C VAL A 192 20.59 2.50 -19.81
N THR A 193 21.74 3.10 -19.53
CA THR A 193 23.05 2.52 -19.78
C THR A 193 23.75 2.27 -18.45
N ASN A 194 24.33 1.08 -18.26
CA ASN A 194 24.99 0.63 -17.03
C ASN A 194 24.09 0.61 -15.79
N GLY A 195 22.77 0.56 -15.99
CA GLY A 195 21.80 0.39 -14.92
C GLY A 195 21.34 -1.06 -14.93
N ASN A 196 21.69 -1.83 -13.90
CA ASN A 196 21.07 -3.14 -13.67
C ASN A 196 19.64 -2.93 -13.15
N THR A 197 18.82 -2.27 -13.96
CA THR A 197 17.49 -1.79 -13.64
C THR A 197 16.47 -2.47 -14.51
N TRP A 198 15.41 -2.93 -13.89
CA TRP A 198 14.28 -3.56 -14.56
C TRP A 198 13.05 -2.66 -14.43
N LYS A 199 12.25 -2.58 -15.50
CA LYS A 199 10.97 -1.89 -15.51
C LYS A 199 9.94 -2.65 -16.34
N GLN A 200 8.69 -2.63 -15.91
CA GLN A 200 7.57 -3.19 -16.64
C GLN A 200 6.48 -2.16 -16.91
N ASN A 201 5.91 -2.24 -18.11
CA ASN A 201 4.75 -1.47 -18.56
C ASN A 201 4.94 0.06 -18.40
N VAL A 202 6.16 0.54 -18.67
CA VAL A 202 6.47 1.97 -18.66
C VAL A 202 5.75 2.64 -19.83
N LYS A 203 4.95 3.66 -19.53
CA LYS A 203 4.19 4.44 -20.52
C LYS A 203 5.00 5.65 -20.97
N VAL A 204 5.10 5.89 -22.28
CA VAL A 204 5.78 7.03 -22.89
C VAL A 204 4.82 7.69 -23.88
N HIS A 205 4.50 8.96 -23.65
CA HIS A 205 3.68 9.77 -24.56
C HIS A 205 4.48 10.13 -25.82
N LEU A 206 3.91 9.91 -27.01
CA LEU A 206 4.54 10.28 -28.28
C LEU A 206 4.16 11.71 -28.64
N GLN A 207 5.11 12.63 -28.45
CA GLN A 207 4.93 14.06 -28.65
C GLN A 207 6.17 14.69 -29.34
N GLY A 208 6.01 15.88 -29.93
CA GLY A 208 7.09 16.59 -30.62
C GLY A 208 7.77 15.75 -31.70
N ALA A 209 9.11 15.72 -31.75
CA ALA A 209 9.87 14.99 -32.76
C ALA A 209 9.49 13.50 -32.89
N SER A 210 9.13 12.84 -31.79
CA SER A 210 8.70 11.43 -31.81
C SER A 210 7.34 11.22 -32.48
N ARG A 211 6.46 12.23 -32.39
CA ARG A 211 5.16 12.27 -33.05
C ARG A 211 5.32 12.63 -34.52
N ASP A 212 6.12 13.64 -34.83
CA ASP A 212 6.37 14.12 -36.19
C ASP A 212 7.03 13.06 -37.08
N ALA A 213 7.79 12.15 -36.47
CA ALA A 213 8.42 11.04 -37.18
C ALA A 213 7.43 9.96 -37.64
N LEU A 214 6.20 9.92 -37.10
CA LEU A 214 5.19 8.93 -37.46
C LEU A 214 4.52 9.26 -38.80
N VAL A 215 4.22 8.22 -39.59
CA VAL A 215 3.52 8.38 -40.86
C VAL A 215 2.42 7.34 -41.03
N ALA A 216 1.45 7.62 -41.92
CA ALA A 216 0.48 6.62 -42.31
C ALA A 216 1.19 5.49 -43.06
N GLY A 217 0.81 4.25 -42.80
CA GLY A 217 1.51 3.06 -43.27
C GLY A 217 2.54 2.56 -42.26
N ASP A 218 3.66 2.05 -42.78
CA ASP A 218 4.67 1.35 -41.98
C ASP A 218 5.51 2.30 -41.11
N ASN A 219 5.73 1.90 -39.86
CA ASN A 219 6.58 2.56 -38.88
C ASN A 219 7.37 1.49 -38.12
N VAL A 220 8.54 1.86 -37.59
CA VAL A 220 9.45 0.93 -36.89
C VAL A 220 9.64 1.38 -35.45
N ILE A 221 9.29 0.49 -34.52
CA ILE A 221 9.71 0.57 -33.12
C ILE A 221 10.99 -0.27 -33.00
N ALA A 222 12.11 0.38 -32.69
CA ALA A 222 13.41 -0.26 -32.61
C ALA A 222 13.93 -0.19 -31.17
N PHE A 223 14.41 -1.30 -30.62
CA PHE A 223 14.94 -1.33 -29.26
C PHE A 223 16.07 -2.35 -29.09
N HIS A 224 17.01 -1.98 -28.24
CA HIS A 224 18.21 -2.74 -27.92
C HIS A 224 18.21 -3.04 -26.44
N VAL A 225 18.37 -4.32 -26.09
CA VAL A 225 18.38 -4.77 -24.70
C VAL A 225 19.61 -5.61 -24.46
N ILE A 226 20.32 -5.36 -23.36
CA ILE A 226 21.49 -6.14 -22.94
C ILE A 226 21.18 -6.77 -21.60
N ASN A 227 21.06 -8.10 -21.60
CA ASN A 227 20.88 -8.89 -20.40
C ASN A 227 22.26 -9.19 -19.79
N THR A 228 22.52 -8.66 -18.60
CA THR A 228 23.83 -8.77 -17.93
C THR A 228 23.87 -9.86 -16.86
N ARG A 229 22.70 -10.34 -16.42
CA ARG A 229 22.49 -11.42 -15.44
C ARG A 229 21.19 -12.17 -15.75
N GLY A 230 20.76 -13.16 -14.95
CA GLY A 230 19.51 -13.88 -15.23
C GLY A 230 18.27 -12.96 -15.21
N GLY A 231 17.15 -13.40 -15.80
CA GLY A 231 15.86 -12.71 -15.73
C GLY A 231 15.47 -11.79 -16.89
N ALA A 232 16.10 -11.97 -18.06
CA ALA A 232 15.92 -11.10 -19.23
C ALA A 232 14.46 -10.80 -19.60
N LEU A 233 14.19 -9.56 -20.05
CA LEU A 233 12.89 -9.13 -20.55
C LEU A 233 13.04 -8.05 -21.63
N ALA A 234 12.25 -8.17 -22.70
CA ALA A 234 12.09 -7.14 -23.72
C ALA A 234 10.69 -7.24 -24.36
N ASP A 235 9.86 -6.22 -24.14
CA ASP A 235 8.53 -6.11 -24.73
C ASP A 235 8.18 -4.65 -25.04
N VAL A 236 7.44 -4.41 -26.10
CA VAL A 236 7.00 -3.07 -26.49
C VAL A 236 5.68 -3.14 -27.24
N GLY A 237 4.80 -2.16 -27.04
CA GLY A 237 3.55 -2.00 -27.79
C GLY A 237 3.26 -0.52 -28.06
N LEU A 238 2.38 -0.28 -29.03
CA LEU A 238 1.91 1.05 -29.44
C LEU A 238 0.40 1.15 -29.19
N PHE A 239 -0.01 2.21 -28.52
CA PHE A 239 -1.35 2.39 -27.99
C PHE A 239 -1.88 3.76 -28.37
N ARG A 240 -3.20 3.87 -28.43
CA ARG A 240 -3.91 5.15 -28.40
C ARG A 240 -4.55 5.35 -27.04
N ASN A 241 -4.61 6.58 -26.56
CA ASN A 241 -5.45 6.94 -25.43
C ASN A 241 -6.90 7.02 -25.90
N SER A 242 -7.74 6.12 -25.38
CA SER A 242 -9.17 6.06 -25.75
C SER A 242 -9.98 7.22 -25.19
N LEU A 243 -9.39 8.04 -24.31
CA LEU A 243 -10.00 9.23 -23.74
C LEU A 243 -9.68 10.52 -24.52
N GLY A 244 -8.82 10.46 -25.54
CA GLY A 244 -8.36 11.62 -26.29
C GLY A 244 -7.25 12.42 -25.58
N PHE A 245 -6.88 13.57 -26.14
CA PHE A 245 -5.80 14.44 -25.62
C PHE A 245 -6.17 15.13 -24.30
N HIS A 246 -7.44 15.55 -24.19
CA HIS A 246 -8.00 16.22 -23.00
C HIS A 246 -9.24 15.46 -22.53
N PRO A 247 -9.09 14.38 -21.75
CA PRO A 247 -10.20 13.54 -21.29
C PRO A 247 -11.34 14.35 -20.65
N GLY A 248 -12.57 14.07 -21.06
CA GLY A 248 -13.78 14.74 -20.55
C GLY A 248 -13.96 16.19 -20.97
N MET A 249 -13.08 16.72 -21.82
CA MET A 249 -13.21 18.03 -22.43
C MET A 249 -13.64 17.91 -23.89
N GLN A 250 -14.36 18.91 -24.38
CA GLN A 250 -14.58 19.12 -25.81
C GLN A 250 -14.00 20.45 -26.26
N THR A 251 -13.44 20.42 -27.46
CA THR A 251 -12.63 21.49 -28.01
C THR A 251 -13.49 22.58 -28.62
N ILE A 252 -13.29 23.83 -28.18
CA ILE A 252 -13.75 25.03 -28.88
C ILE A 252 -12.60 25.58 -29.73
N ALA A 253 -11.41 25.69 -29.13
CA ALA A 253 -10.19 26.13 -29.78
C ALA A 253 -9.02 25.25 -29.32
N ALA A 254 -8.55 24.37 -30.21
CA ALA A 254 -7.60 23.30 -29.85
C ALA A 254 -6.21 23.82 -29.47
N MET A 255 -5.56 23.18 -28.50
CA MET A 255 -4.11 23.21 -28.30
C MET A 255 -3.37 22.56 -29.48
N ALA A 256 -2.04 22.68 -29.53
CA ALA A 256 -1.24 22.18 -30.64
C ALA A 256 -1.12 20.64 -30.69
N ASP A 257 -1.46 19.95 -29.60
CA ASP A 257 -1.53 18.49 -29.53
C ASP A 257 -2.66 17.89 -30.38
N GLU A 258 -3.78 18.60 -30.52
CA GLU A 258 -4.89 18.26 -31.41
C GLU A 258 -4.72 18.78 -32.85
N GLY A 259 -3.71 19.62 -33.08
CA GLY A 259 -3.34 20.13 -34.40
C GLY A 259 -2.89 21.60 -34.40
N PRO A 260 -2.22 22.06 -35.46
CA PRO A 260 -1.70 23.42 -35.52
C PRO A 260 -2.84 24.45 -35.54
N TRP A 261 -2.68 25.51 -34.76
CA TRP A 261 -3.61 26.64 -34.70
C TRP A 261 -2.90 27.96 -34.97
N THR A 262 -3.62 28.96 -35.47
CA THR A 262 -3.04 30.25 -35.88
C THR A 262 -3.37 31.36 -34.89
N ALA A 263 -2.40 32.26 -34.67
CA ALA A 263 -2.60 33.49 -33.93
C ALA A 263 -1.72 34.63 -34.45
N ARG A 264 -2.06 35.85 -34.02
CA ARG A 264 -1.21 37.04 -34.21
C ARG A 264 -0.16 37.05 -33.10
N VAL A 265 1.11 37.13 -33.49
CA VAL A 265 2.25 37.01 -32.57
C VAL A 265 3.21 38.17 -32.70
N ARG A 266 3.78 38.59 -31.58
CA ARG A 266 4.82 39.60 -31.48
C ARG A 266 5.87 39.20 -30.43
N ASN A 267 7.15 39.32 -30.76
CA ASN A 267 8.26 38.97 -29.85
C ASN A 267 8.94 40.20 -29.20
N ALA A 268 8.55 41.41 -29.58
CA ALA A 268 9.07 42.63 -28.98
C ALA A 268 8.26 43.00 -27.74
N THR A 269 8.93 43.16 -26.60
CA THR A 269 8.37 43.57 -25.31
C THR A 269 7.34 44.69 -25.45
N LEU A 270 6.16 44.50 -24.85
CA LEU A 270 5.08 45.46 -24.82
C LEU A 270 4.98 46.09 -23.43
N SER A 271 4.68 47.39 -23.38
CA SER A 271 4.37 48.08 -22.13
C SER A 271 2.85 48.17 -21.92
N GLY A 272 2.36 47.71 -20.77
CA GLY A 272 0.94 47.75 -20.42
C GLY A 272 0.11 46.61 -21.01
N THR A 273 -1.21 46.65 -20.79
CA THR A 273 -2.13 45.53 -21.10
C THR A 273 -3.11 45.82 -22.24
N ALA A 274 -2.99 46.95 -22.95
CA ALA A 274 -3.94 47.32 -24.01
C ALA A 274 -4.08 46.24 -25.10
N TRP A 275 -2.98 45.53 -25.40
CA TRP A 275 -2.91 44.42 -26.37
C TRP A 275 -3.79 43.21 -26.01
N THR A 276 -4.22 43.10 -24.76
CA THR A 276 -5.06 42.00 -24.28
C THR A 276 -6.54 42.20 -24.59
N THR A 277 -6.95 43.42 -24.95
CA THR A 277 -8.36 43.78 -25.22
C THR A 277 -8.75 43.46 -26.67
N GLU A 278 -10.03 43.29 -26.94
CA GLU A 278 -10.54 43.05 -28.29
C GLU A 278 -10.29 44.22 -29.24
N SER A 279 -10.43 45.44 -28.72
CA SER A 279 -10.29 46.69 -29.48
C SER A 279 -8.87 46.99 -29.95
N TYR A 280 -7.86 46.24 -29.50
CA TYR A 280 -6.47 46.46 -29.91
C TYR A 280 -6.26 46.07 -31.38
N ASP A 281 -5.58 46.94 -32.11
CA ASP A 281 -5.20 46.73 -33.50
C ASP A 281 -3.88 45.95 -33.60
N ASP A 282 -3.97 44.68 -33.98
CA ASP A 282 -2.83 43.79 -34.27
C ASP A 282 -2.60 43.59 -35.78
N THR A 283 -3.15 44.45 -36.64
CA THR A 283 -2.97 44.36 -38.10
C THR A 283 -1.65 44.97 -38.58
N GLY A 284 -0.97 45.73 -37.73
CA GLY A 284 0.33 46.34 -38.03
C GLY A 284 1.46 45.34 -38.30
N SER A 285 2.50 45.78 -38.99
CA SER A 285 3.62 44.95 -39.47
C SER A 285 4.47 44.28 -38.38
N THR A 286 4.36 44.72 -37.12
CA THR A 286 5.06 44.14 -35.97
C THR A 286 4.41 42.89 -35.41
N TRP A 287 3.15 42.63 -35.78
CA TRP A 287 2.42 41.41 -35.46
C TRP A 287 2.39 40.50 -36.69
N GLN A 288 2.58 39.20 -36.51
CA GLN A 288 2.65 38.23 -37.59
C GLN A 288 1.70 37.07 -37.35
N ASP A 289 1.11 36.54 -38.41
CA ASP A 289 0.41 35.26 -38.34
C ASP A 289 1.44 34.15 -38.18
N LYS A 290 1.31 33.38 -37.11
CA LYS A 290 2.17 32.23 -36.81
C LYS A 290 1.31 31.07 -36.30
N GLN A 291 1.85 29.86 -36.41
CA GLN A 291 1.20 28.66 -35.89
C GLN A 291 1.75 28.30 -34.50
N GLY A 292 0.87 28.13 -33.51
CA GLY A 292 1.23 27.58 -32.21
C GLY A 292 1.34 26.05 -32.26
N ALA A 293 2.07 25.40 -31.34
CA ALA A 293 2.75 25.98 -30.19
C ALA A 293 4.09 26.65 -30.54
N PHE A 294 4.62 27.41 -29.59
CA PHE A 294 5.86 28.17 -29.74
C PHE A 294 6.92 27.68 -28.75
N GLY A 295 8.13 27.39 -29.20
CA GLY A 295 9.16 26.90 -28.29
C GLY A 295 10.40 26.30 -28.91
N THR A 296 11.21 25.61 -28.11
CA THR A 296 12.35 24.83 -28.58
C THR A 296 11.93 23.45 -29.09
N SER A 297 12.74 22.83 -29.94
CA SER A 297 12.40 21.55 -30.59
C SER A 297 12.29 20.34 -29.64
N ASP A 298 12.75 20.47 -28.40
CA ASP A 298 12.60 19.47 -27.35
C ASP A 298 11.26 19.56 -26.60
N GLN A 299 10.48 20.63 -26.82
CA GLN A 299 9.10 20.76 -26.33
C GLN A 299 8.11 20.05 -27.28
N PRO A 300 6.96 19.60 -26.76
CA PRO A 300 5.95 18.92 -27.59
C PRO A 300 5.23 19.89 -28.55
N ASN A 301 4.94 19.43 -29.76
CA ASN A 301 4.01 20.06 -30.71
C ASN A 301 4.35 21.50 -31.13
N ILE A 302 5.65 21.83 -31.17
CA ILE A 302 6.12 23.16 -31.59
C ILE A 302 5.98 23.32 -33.10
N ASN A 303 5.12 24.24 -33.52
CA ASN A 303 4.94 24.62 -34.93
C ASN A 303 5.73 25.89 -35.31
N THR A 304 6.05 26.75 -34.32
CA THR A 304 6.90 27.94 -34.54
C THR A 304 8.08 27.96 -33.56
N PRO A 305 9.33 27.88 -34.05
CA PRO A 305 10.50 27.92 -33.17
C PRO A 305 10.65 29.24 -32.39
N TRP A 306 10.91 29.12 -31.09
CA TRP A 306 11.25 30.22 -30.18
C TRP A 306 12.30 29.74 -29.17
N THR A 307 13.54 30.20 -29.31
CA THR A 307 14.68 29.69 -28.53
C THR A 307 15.47 30.77 -27.79
N ALA A 308 15.12 32.05 -28.00
CA ALA A 308 15.85 33.17 -27.41
C ALA A 308 15.56 33.30 -25.91
N THR A 309 16.61 33.33 -25.09
CA THR A 309 16.52 33.60 -23.65
C THR A 309 16.40 35.09 -23.35
N GLY A 310 15.84 35.43 -22.19
CA GLY A 310 15.51 36.81 -21.82
C GLY A 310 14.55 37.49 -22.81
N SER A 311 13.66 36.73 -23.46
CA SER A 311 12.78 37.24 -24.51
C SER A 311 11.31 36.97 -24.20
N ASP A 312 10.44 37.74 -24.85
CA ASP A 312 8.99 37.63 -24.70
C ASP A 312 8.35 37.07 -25.97
N ILE A 313 7.21 36.42 -25.79
CA ILE A 313 6.25 36.16 -26.86
C ILE A 313 4.87 36.63 -26.41
N TYR A 314 4.21 37.44 -27.24
CA TYR A 314 2.84 37.92 -27.03
C TYR A 314 1.98 37.33 -28.15
N ILE A 315 0.90 36.66 -27.76
CA ILE A 315 0.03 35.89 -28.64
C ILE A 315 -1.39 36.43 -28.49
N ARG A 316 -2.07 36.69 -29.61
CA ARG A 316 -3.50 37.01 -29.67
C ARG A 316 -4.21 36.00 -30.56
N ARG A 317 -4.99 35.13 -29.92
CA ARG A 317 -5.79 34.10 -30.58
C ARG A 317 -7.25 34.53 -30.61
N ARG A 318 -7.81 34.71 -31.81
CA ARG A 318 -9.23 35.00 -32.01
C ARG A 318 -10.01 33.70 -32.01
N ILE A 319 -11.12 33.69 -31.29
CA ILE A 319 -12.02 32.53 -31.15
C ILE A 319 -13.46 32.99 -31.37
N THR A 320 -14.32 32.11 -31.89
CA THR A 320 -15.74 32.43 -32.10
C THR A 320 -16.59 31.56 -31.21
N LEU A 321 -17.45 32.18 -30.38
CA LEU A 321 -18.35 31.50 -29.46
C LEU A 321 -19.79 31.62 -29.93
N THR A 322 -20.55 30.54 -29.78
CA THR A 322 -22.01 30.53 -29.95
C THR A 322 -22.71 30.92 -28.64
N ALA A 323 -24.00 31.25 -28.70
CA ALA A 323 -24.82 31.42 -27.50
C ALA A 323 -24.86 30.17 -26.60
N GLU A 324 -24.70 28.98 -27.19
CA GLU A 324 -24.63 27.72 -26.45
C GLU A 324 -23.31 27.57 -25.69
N ASP A 325 -22.17 27.92 -26.31
CA ASP A 325 -20.85 27.86 -25.68
C ASP A 325 -20.78 28.68 -24.39
N LEU A 326 -21.41 29.85 -24.39
CA LEU A 326 -21.43 30.76 -23.22
C LEU A 326 -22.16 30.18 -22.00
N GLN A 327 -22.99 29.16 -22.20
CA GLN A 327 -23.71 28.46 -21.13
C GLN A 327 -22.94 27.24 -20.60
N ARG A 328 -21.84 26.86 -21.26
CA ARG A 328 -21.05 25.68 -20.90
C ARG A 328 -20.07 26.00 -19.78
N ASP A 329 -19.56 24.95 -19.15
CA ASP A 329 -18.46 25.05 -18.20
C ASP A 329 -17.15 25.15 -18.99
N LEU A 330 -16.66 26.38 -19.15
CA LEU A 330 -15.54 26.71 -20.04
C LEU A 330 -14.19 26.62 -19.32
N HIS A 331 -13.20 26.07 -19.99
CA HIS A 331 -11.86 25.82 -19.48
C HIS A 331 -10.79 26.31 -20.46
N VAL A 332 -9.77 26.98 -19.96
CA VAL A 332 -8.55 27.29 -20.71
C VAL A 332 -7.50 26.27 -20.33
N ILE A 333 -7.01 25.51 -21.32
CA ILE A 333 -5.88 24.61 -21.12
C ILE A 333 -4.64 25.29 -21.69
N TYR A 334 -3.56 25.37 -20.93
CA TYR A 334 -2.34 26.07 -21.34
C TYR A 334 -1.04 25.39 -20.90
N SER A 335 0.02 25.64 -21.66
CA SER A 335 1.38 25.17 -21.39
C SER A 335 2.35 26.34 -21.50
N HIS A 336 3.31 26.42 -20.58
CA HIS A 336 4.39 27.39 -20.68
C HIS A 336 5.69 26.93 -20.01
N ASP A 337 6.75 27.64 -20.36
CA ASP A 337 8.04 27.61 -19.68
C ASP A 337 8.33 29.00 -19.10
N ASP A 338 8.87 29.05 -17.89
CA ASP A 338 9.12 30.25 -17.08
C ASP A 338 7.88 31.08 -16.71
N VAL A 339 7.81 32.38 -17.04
CA VAL A 339 6.79 33.30 -16.51
C VAL A 339 5.68 33.51 -17.53
N CYS A 340 4.42 33.39 -17.11
CA CYS A 340 3.29 33.46 -18.03
C CYS A 340 2.10 34.26 -17.48
N GLU A 341 1.37 34.94 -18.38
CA GLU A 341 0.10 35.59 -18.12
C GLU A 341 -0.95 35.29 -19.20
N GLY A 342 -2.18 34.99 -18.79
CA GLY A 342 -3.32 34.72 -19.67
C GLY A 342 -4.45 35.73 -19.48
N TYR A 343 -5.10 36.12 -20.58
CA TYR A 343 -6.17 37.10 -20.62
C TYR A 343 -7.30 36.68 -21.57
N ILE A 344 -8.53 37.07 -21.25
CA ILE A 344 -9.70 36.98 -22.13
C ILE A 344 -10.34 38.37 -22.23
N ASN A 345 -10.50 38.89 -23.44
CA ASN A 345 -11.12 40.20 -23.71
C ASN A 345 -10.64 41.33 -22.79
N GLY A 346 -9.34 41.36 -22.48
CA GLY A 346 -8.71 42.36 -21.61
C GLY A 346 -8.65 42.02 -20.12
N ARG A 347 -9.38 41.00 -19.68
CA ARG A 347 -9.39 40.54 -18.28
C ARG A 347 -8.29 39.50 -18.08
N LYS A 348 -7.42 39.70 -17.10
CA LYS A 348 -6.43 38.69 -16.68
C LYS A 348 -7.13 37.53 -15.98
N ILE A 349 -6.90 36.31 -16.44
CA ILE A 349 -7.47 35.08 -15.87
C ILE A 349 -6.45 34.34 -14.99
N PHE A 350 -5.17 34.32 -15.37
CA PHE A 350 -4.10 33.74 -14.56
C PHE A 350 -2.76 34.46 -14.76
N SER A 351 -1.85 34.23 -13.81
CA SER A 351 -0.46 34.63 -13.88
C SER A 351 0.37 33.63 -13.08
N THR A 352 1.54 33.27 -13.59
CA THR A 352 2.44 32.28 -13.00
C THR A 352 3.78 32.92 -12.62
N GLY A 353 4.52 32.27 -11.72
CA GLY A 353 5.92 32.58 -11.47
C GLY A 353 6.83 31.84 -12.45
N GLU A 354 8.14 31.81 -12.20
CA GLU A 354 9.08 30.98 -12.96
C GLU A 354 8.79 29.49 -12.74
N THR A 355 7.94 28.91 -13.59
CA THR A 355 7.53 27.51 -13.51
C THR A 355 7.39 26.91 -14.90
N TRP A 356 7.64 25.61 -15.00
CA TRP A 356 7.40 24.86 -16.22
C TRP A 356 6.24 23.88 -16.02
N VAL A 357 5.20 24.02 -16.84
CA VAL A 357 3.97 23.23 -16.75
C VAL A 357 3.40 22.96 -18.14
N ASN A 358 2.81 21.78 -18.31
CA ASN A 358 2.11 21.39 -19.53
C ASN A 358 0.65 21.06 -19.22
N ASN A 359 -0.24 21.46 -20.13
CA ASN A 359 -1.68 21.15 -20.11
C ASN A 359 -2.35 21.49 -18.78
N VAL A 360 -2.04 22.67 -18.22
CA VAL A 360 -2.71 23.17 -17.03
C VAL A 360 -4.15 23.51 -17.38
N ASP A 361 -5.09 22.85 -16.72
CA ASP A 361 -6.51 23.14 -16.82
C ASP A 361 -6.90 24.28 -15.87
N TYR A 362 -7.38 25.39 -16.44
CA TYR A 362 -7.96 26.53 -15.72
C TYR A 362 -9.45 26.65 -16.05
N GLN A 363 -10.31 26.31 -15.09
CA GLN A 363 -11.76 26.55 -15.19
C GLN A 363 -12.07 28.05 -15.13
N LEU A 364 -12.83 28.56 -16.10
CA LEU A 364 -13.25 29.97 -16.13
C LEU A 364 -14.28 30.25 -15.03
N THR A 365 -13.99 31.23 -14.19
CA THR A 365 -14.94 31.70 -13.17
C THR A 365 -16.09 32.47 -13.82
N ASP A 366 -17.18 32.70 -13.08
CA ASP A 366 -18.28 33.55 -13.56
C ASP A 366 -17.81 34.97 -13.92
N ALA A 367 -16.79 35.49 -13.21
CA ALA A 367 -16.20 36.78 -13.51
C ALA A 367 -15.37 36.78 -14.80
N ASP A 368 -14.78 35.63 -15.16
CA ASP A 368 -14.05 35.45 -16.43
C ASP A 368 -15.01 35.28 -17.59
N LYS A 369 -16.09 34.50 -17.40
CA LYS A 369 -17.16 34.34 -18.41
C LYS A 369 -17.92 35.64 -18.65
N ALA A 370 -18.00 36.55 -17.68
CA ALA A 370 -18.73 37.82 -17.81
C ALA A 370 -18.19 38.77 -18.89
N VAL A 371 -16.94 38.60 -19.34
CA VAL A 371 -16.38 39.39 -20.45
C VAL A 371 -16.51 38.71 -21.81
N LEU A 372 -16.97 37.45 -21.86
CA LEU A 372 -17.24 36.73 -23.10
C LEU A 372 -18.60 37.14 -23.69
N HIS A 373 -18.71 37.09 -25.01
CA HIS A 373 -19.97 37.29 -25.71
C HIS A 373 -20.09 36.40 -26.95
N GLU A 374 -21.28 36.34 -27.53
CA GLU A 374 -21.51 35.61 -28.77
C GLU A 374 -20.75 36.29 -29.91
N GLY A 375 -20.13 35.50 -30.79
CA GLY A 375 -19.25 35.98 -31.85
C GLY A 375 -17.78 35.91 -31.49
N GLU A 376 -16.98 36.80 -32.08
CA GLU A 376 -15.53 36.79 -31.94
C GLU A 376 -15.09 37.32 -30.57
N ASN A 377 -14.18 36.61 -29.92
CA ASN A 377 -13.52 36.98 -28.68
C ASN A 377 -12.00 36.81 -28.84
N VAL A 378 -11.20 37.37 -27.94
CA VAL A 378 -9.73 37.30 -27.97
C VAL A 378 -9.20 36.65 -26.70
N ILE A 379 -8.41 35.58 -26.87
CA ILE A 379 -7.49 35.06 -25.85
C ILE A 379 -6.11 35.71 -26.10
N ALA A 380 -5.61 36.40 -25.08
CA ALA A 380 -4.28 37.01 -25.10
C ALA A 380 -3.35 36.25 -24.14
N TYR A 381 -2.16 35.92 -24.59
CA TYR A 381 -1.23 35.05 -23.87
C TYR A 381 0.19 35.58 -23.99
N HIS A 382 0.86 35.81 -22.86
CA HIS A 382 2.23 36.28 -22.79
C HIS A 382 3.08 35.27 -22.04
N VAL A 383 4.24 34.94 -22.61
CA VAL A 383 5.26 34.12 -21.96
C VAL A 383 6.61 34.82 -22.05
N HIS A 384 7.34 34.84 -20.94
CA HIS A 384 8.69 35.36 -20.83
C HIS A 384 9.67 34.20 -20.55
N ASN A 385 10.54 33.90 -21.51
CA ASN A 385 11.56 32.86 -21.40
C ASN A 385 12.83 33.44 -20.79
N THR A 386 13.18 33.02 -19.57
CA THR A 386 14.33 33.49 -18.80
C THR A 386 15.61 32.74 -19.13
N THR A 387 15.60 31.40 -19.08
CA THR A 387 16.84 30.59 -19.06
C THR A 387 16.93 29.49 -20.13
N GLY A 388 15.89 29.33 -20.96
CA GLY A 388 15.85 28.35 -22.05
C GLY A 388 14.64 27.42 -21.93
N GLY A 389 14.51 26.46 -22.85
CA GLY A 389 13.37 25.53 -22.89
C GLY A 389 12.15 26.11 -23.61
N ALA A 390 11.71 27.33 -23.29
CA ALA A 390 10.69 28.12 -24.00
C ALA A 390 9.45 27.33 -24.47
N MET A 391 8.30 27.53 -23.85
CA MET A 391 7.05 26.91 -24.28
C MET A 391 5.90 27.91 -24.21
N ALA A 392 5.02 27.92 -25.20
CA ALA A 392 3.76 28.63 -25.16
C ALA A 392 2.71 27.90 -26.02
N ASP A 393 1.69 27.35 -25.37
CA ASP A 393 0.50 26.79 -26.00
C ASP A 393 -0.74 27.12 -25.17
N ILE A 394 -1.88 27.32 -25.83
CA ILE A 394 -3.13 27.68 -25.15
C ILE A 394 -4.34 27.33 -26.00
N GLY A 395 -5.34 26.68 -25.41
CA GLY A 395 -6.63 26.35 -26.02
C GLY A 395 -7.83 26.68 -25.13
N LEU A 396 -9.03 26.58 -25.71
CA LEU A 396 -10.30 26.76 -25.02
C LEU A 396 -11.19 25.52 -25.22
N TYR A 397 -11.76 25.06 -24.12
CA TYR A 397 -12.51 23.83 -24.02
C TYR A 397 -13.78 24.04 -23.21
N TYR A 398 -14.68 23.06 -23.24
CA TYR A 398 -15.71 22.91 -22.22
C TYR A 398 -15.72 21.51 -21.64
N SER A 399 -16.05 21.43 -20.35
CA SER A 399 -16.26 20.16 -19.67
C SER A 399 -17.53 19.49 -20.19
N THR A 400 -17.41 18.22 -20.55
CA THR A 400 -18.54 17.37 -20.95
C THR A 400 -19.18 16.65 -19.76
N THR A 401 -18.53 16.67 -18.59
CA THR A 401 -19.00 16.00 -17.38
C THR A 401 -19.81 16.92 -16.46
N GLY A 402 -19.58 18.25 -16.52
CA GLY A 402 -20.22 19.23 -15.65
C GLY A 402 -19.97 18.95 -14.16
N GLU A 403 -18.89 18.25 -13.86
CA GLU A 403 -18.57 17.72 -12.55
C GLU A 403 -17.77 18.73 -11.72
N GLN A 404 -18.25 19.02 -10.52
CA GLN A 404 -17.58 19.85 -9.52
C GLN A 404 -16.83 18.96 -8.54
N VAL A 405 -15.69 19.40 -8.03
CA VAL A 405 -15.00 18.68 -6.96
C VAL A 405 -15.66 19.01 -5.62
N ALA A 406 -16.13 18.00 -4.90
CA ALA A 406 -16.67 18.17 -3.57
C ALA A 406 -15.58 18.66 -2.60
N GLU A 407 -15.92 19.62 -1.73
CA GLU A 407 -14.97 20.15 -0.76
C GLU A 407 -14.85 19.20 0.42
N GLN A 408 -13.77 18.42 0.49
CA GLN A 408 -13.47 17.62 1.68
C GLN A 408 -13.13 18.53 2.86
N THR A 409 -13.97 18.49 3.90
CA THR A 409 -13.79 19.31 5.12
C THR A 409 -13.07 18.54 6.22
N ASN A 410 -13.28 17.23 6.33
CA ASN A 410 -12.63 16.39 7.36
C ASN A 410 -12.30 14.97 6.85
N CYS A 411 -11.32 14.36 7.51
CA CYS A 411 -11.01 12.93 7.43
C CYS A 411 -10.59 12.45 8.83
N HIS A 412 -11.29 11.45 9.38
CA HIS A 412 -10.95 10.85 10.67
C HIS A 412 -10.82 9.34 10.51
N VAL A 413 -9.69 8.80 10.95
CA VAL A 413 -9.41 7.36 10.89
C VAL A 413 -9.46 6.77 12.29
N LEU A 414 -10.38 5.82 12.50
CA LEU A 414 -10.48 4.97 13.67
C LEU A 414 -10.12 3.53 13.29
N ALA A 415 -10.22 2.60 14.25
CA ALA A 415 -9.73 1.24 14.12
C ALA A 415 -10.41 0.49 12.96
N THR A 416 -11.75 0.47 12.92
CA THR A 416 -12.58 -0.20 11.91
C THR A 416 -13.18 0.75 10.88
N ASN A 417 -13.28 2.04 11.19
CA ASN A 417 -13.96 3.05 10.38
C ASN A 417 -13.03 4.17 9.88
N THR A 418 -13.22 4.60 8.64
CA THR A 418 -12.67 5.86 8.10
C THR A 418 -13.82 6.78 7.75
N TYR A 419 -13.87 7.96 8.37
CA TYR A 419 -14.91 8.97 8.20
C TYR A 419 -14.41 10.09 7.31
N TYR A 420 -15.16 10.41 6.25
CA TYR A 420 -14.97 11.59 5.43
C TYR A 420 -16.20 12.47 5.49
N LYS A 421 -15.99 13.79 5.43
CA LYS A 421 -17.05 14.78 5.28
C LYS A 421 -16.76 15.70 4.11
N PHE A 422 -17.79 15.97 3.31
CA PHE A 422 -17.71 16.82 2.13
C PHE A 422 -18.84 17.85 2.10
N THR A 423 -18.56 19.02 1.54
CA THR A 423 -19.59 19.97 1.09
C THR A 423 -19.82 19.77 -0.41
N CYS A 424 -21.07 19.50 -0.79
CA CYS A 424 -21.51 19.24 -2.17
C CYS A 424 -22.61 20.24 -2.54
N GLY A 425 -22.24 21.51 -2.76
CA GLY A 425 -23.22 22.57 -2.97
C GLY A 425 -24.13 22.75 -1.74
N PRO A 426 -25.46 22.63 -1.89
CA PRO A 426 -26.42 22.88 -0.79
C PRO A 426 -26.56 21.71 0.20
N VAL A 427 -25.75 20.66 0.07
CA VAL A 427 -25.77 19.52 1.00
C VAL A 427 -24.37 19.19 1.54
N THR A 428 -24.34 18.61 2.73
CA THR A 428 -23.18 17.94 3.31
C THR A 428 -23.30 16.44 3.08
N LEU A 429 -22.20 15.81 2.65
CA LEU A 429 -22.06 14.36 2.47
C LEU A 429 -21.08 13.81 3.50
N ASP A 430 -21.55 12.89 4.34
CA ASP A 430 -20.73 12.05 5.21
C ASP A 430 -20.56 10.68 4.55
N VAL A 431 -19.32 10.18 4.48
CA VAL A 431 -18.98 8.85 3.94
C VAL A 431 -18.14 8.09 4.96
N VAL A 432 -18.54 6.86 5.28
CA VAL A 432 -17.82 5.98 6.21
C VAL A 432 -17.41 4.70 5.52
N PHE A 433 -16.10 4.45 5.45
CA PHE A 433 -15.54 3.19 4.98
C PHE A 433 -15.28 2.26 6.16
N THR A 434 -15.94 1.09 6.16
CA THR A 434 -15.94 0.15 7.28
C THR A 434 -15.40 -1.20 6.86
N ALA A 435 -14.32 -1.64 7.51
CA ALA A 435 -13.87 -3.02 7.48
C ALA A 435 -14.19 -3.65 8.85
N PRO A 436 -15.14 -4.60 8.95
CA PRO A 436 -15.61 -5.14 10.22
C PRO A 436 -14.62 -6.17 10.81
N MET A 437 -13.35 -5.77 10.97
CA MET A 437 -12.27 -6.57 11.53
C MET A 437 -12.35 -6.66 13.06
N LEU A 438 -13.44 -7.21 13.58
CA LEU A 438 -13.70 -7.33 15.01
C LEU A 438 -13.00 -8.58 15.57
N MET A 439 -11.92 -8.41 16.32
CA MET A 439 -11.11 -9.55 16.80
C MET A 439 -11.89 -10.55 17.67
N LYS A 440 -12.99 -10.14 18.31
CA LYS A 440 -13.84 -11.05 19.10
C LYS A 440 -14.79 -11.91 18.26
N ASP A 441 -15.04 -11.54 16.99
CA ASP A 441 -15.89 -12.27 16.05
C ASP A 441 -15.02 -12.69 14.84
N VAL A 442 -14.31 -13.82 14.99
CA VAL A 442 -13.39 -14.35 13.97
C VAL A 442 -14.12 -14.71 12.67
N ASP A 443 -15.40 -15.09 12.75
CA ASP A 443 -16.25 -15.34 11.58
C ASP A 443 -16.46 -14.06 10.77
N LEU A 444 -16.84 -12.96 11.43
CA LEU A 444 -17.02 -11.66 10.79
C LEU A 444 -15.68 -11.07 10.31
N MET A 445 -14.64 -11.13 11.15
CA MET A 445 -13.30 -10.62 10.82
C MET A 445 -12.70 -11.31 9.59
N SER A 446 -12.98 -12.60 9.39
CA SER A 446 -12.52 -13.34 8.20
C SER A 446 -13.42 -13.19 6.98
N THR A 447 -14.61 -12.58 7.11
CA THR A 447 -15.54 -12.40 6.01
C THR A 447 -15.07 -11.22 5.14
N PRO A 448 -14.75 -11.42 3.85
CA PRO A 448 -14.07 -10.42 3.01
C PRO A 448 -15.04 -9.41 2.40
N ILE A 449 -15.89 -8.78 3.23
CA ILE A 449 -16.93 -7.82 2.83
C ILE A 449 -16.77 -6.53 3.63
N ASN A 450 -16.72 -5.40 2.93
CA ASN A 450 -16.62 -4.06 3.51
C ASN A 450 -17.92 -3.28 3.21
N PHE A 451 -18.18 -2.26 4.04
CA PHE A 451 -19.29 -1.33 3.84
C PHE A 451 -18.78 0.05 3.44
N ILE A 452 -19.51 0.71 2.54
CA ILE A 452 -19.38 2.14 2.27
C ILE A 452 -20.73 2.77 2.62
N SER A 453 -20.80 3.36 3.81
CA SER A 453 -22.00 4.03 4.32
C SER A 453 -21.96 5.50 3.94
N TYR A 454 -23.11 6.07 3.57
CA TYR A 454 -23.21 7.49 3.24
C TYR A 454 -24.47 8.14 3.82
N GLN A 455 -24.33 9.38 4.25
CA GLN A 455 -25.42 10.24 4.71
C GLN A 455 -25.33 11.60 4.01
N VAL A 456 -26.47 12.11 3.59
CA VAL A 456 -26.61 13.44 3.03
C VAL A 456 -27.52 14.27 3.93
N THR A 457 -27.12 15.50 4.23
CA THR A 457 -27.88 16.45 5.04
C THR A 457 -27.89 17.81 4.35
N SER A 458 -29.06 18.43 4.18
CA SER A 458 -29.18 19.80 3.67
C SER A 458 -28.44 20.78 4.58
N ASN A 459 -27.71 21.71 3.97
CA ASN A 459 -27.00 22.77 4.69
C ASN A 459 -27.58 24.17 4.44
N ASP A 460 -28.62 24.30 3.61
CA ASP A 460 -29.36 25.53 3.33
C ASP A 460 -30.80 25.52 3.89
N GLY A 461 -31.29 24.37 4.35
CA GLY A 461 -32.62 24.19 4.94
C GLY A 461 -33.70 23.72 3.96
N GLU A 462 -33.38 23.51 2.69
CA GLU A 462 -34.30 23.03 1.66
C GLU A 462 -34.16 21.52 1.39
N GLU A 463 -35.15 20.92 0.72
CA GLU A 463 -35.04 19.54 0.23
C GLU A 463 -34.38 19.50 -1.15
N HIS A 464 -33.41 18.60 -1.33
CA HIS A 464 -32.67 18.43 -2.58
C HIS A 464 -32.87 17.05 -3.18
N ASP A 465 -32.94 16.98 -4.51
CA ASP A 465 -32.94 15.72 -5.25
C ASP A 465 -31.52 15.14 -5.29
N VAL A 466 -31.32 13.97 -4.68
CA VAL A 466 -29.99 13.42 -4.42
C VAL A 466 -29.82 12.00 -4.96
N GLN A 467 -28.74 11.77 -5.70
CA GLN A 467 -28.31 10.44 -6.13
C GLN A 467 -26.84 10.19 -5.75
N PHE A 468 -26.59 9.06 -5.08
CA PHE A 468 -25.25 8.56 -4.79
C PHE A 468 -24.77 7.64 -5.91
N TYR A 469 -23.48 7.72 -6.24
CA TYR A 469 -22.84 6.89 -7.25
C TYR A 469 -21.45 6.45 -6.81
N PHE A 470 -21.18 5.17 -7.00
CA PHE A 470 -19.88 4.55 -6.85
C PHE A 470 -19.57 3.73 -8.08
N ALA A 471 -18.33 3.81 -8.56
CA ALA A 471 -17.85 3.00 -9.66
C ALA A 471 -16.43 2.51 -9.46
N THR A 472 -16.15 1.36 -10.06
CA THR A 472 -14.82 0.77 -10.15
C THR A 472 -14.71 -0.03 -11.46
N SER A 473 -13.64 -0.79 -11.64
CA SER A 473 -13.47 -1.66 -12.79
C SER A 473 -12.88 -3.02 -12.35
N PRO A 474 -12.80 -4.01 -13.25
CA PRO A 474 -12.08 -5.27 -13.02
C PRO A 474 -10.63 -5.11 -12.56
N GLU A 475 -10.04 -3.91 -12.63
CA GLU A 475 -8.71 -3.62 -12.10
C GLU A 475 -8.55 -4.01 -10.62
N LEU A 476 -9.62 -3.99 -9.81
CA LEU A 476 -9.59 -4.48 -8.43
C LEU A 476 -9.27 -5.98 -8.33
N SER A 477 -9.53 -6.74 -9.39
CA SER A 477 -9.50 -8.22 -9.41
C SER A 477 -8.34 -8.83 -10.20
N VAL A 478 -7.32 -8.02 -10.52
CA VAL A 478 -6.15 -8.46 -11.30
C VAL A 478 -4.85 -7.93 -10.72
N ASN A 479 -3.76 -8.69 -10.92
CA ASN A 479 -2.42 -8.26 -10.52
C ASN A 479 -1.90 -7.13 -11.41
N ASN A 480 -2.22 -7.15 -12.70
CA ASN A 480 -1.87 -6.14 -13.69
C ASN A 480 -3.10 -5.80 -14.55
N ASN A 481 -3.32 -4.51 -14.83
CA ASN A 481 -4.46 -4.01 -15.59
C ASN A 481 -4.46 -4.44 -17.08
N MET A 482 -3.38 -5.06 -17.56
CA MET A 482 -3.32 -5.68 -18.89
C MET A 482 -3.83 -7.14 -18.92
N GLN A 483 -4.22 -7.73 -17.78
CA GLN A 483 -4.77 -9.08 -17.77
C GLN A 483 -6.18 -9.09 -18.35
N ALA A 484 -6.50 -10.15 -19.09
CA ALA A 484 -7.86 -10.37 -19.58
C ALA A 484 -8.82 -10.62 -18.41
N THR A 485 -9.99 -9.99 -18.44
CA THR A 485 -11.01 -10.11 -17.39
C THR A 485 -12.35 -10.55 -17.94
N VAL A 486 -13.21 -11.01 -17.05
CA VAL A 486 -14.63 -11.25 -17.32
C VAL A 486 -15.46 -10.63 -16.20
N SER A 487 -16.47 -9.85 -16.58
CA SER A 487 -17.46 -9.28 -15.67
C SER A 487 -18.84 -9.70 -16.10
N SER A 488 -19.69 -10.06 -15.15
CA SER A 488 -21.07 -10.43 -15.43
C SER A 488 -22.01 -10.00 -14.31
N VAL A 489 -23.30 -9.96 -14.61
CA VAL A 489 -24.36 -9.86 -13.60
C VAL A 489 -24.94 -11.25 -13.39
N THR A 490 -24.92 -11.73 -12.15
CA THR A 490 -25.51 -13.01 -11.75
C THR A 490 -26.62 -12.79 -10.73
N THR A 491 -27.52 -13.75 -10.55
CA THR A 491 -28.63 -13.66 -9.59
C THR A 491 -28.58 -14.86 -8.66
N GLN A 492 -28.59 -14.60 -7.36
CA GLN A 492 -28.66 -15.60 -6.30
C GLN A 492 -29.68 -15.15 -5.27
N ASN A 493 -30.59 -16.05 -4.89
CA ASN A 493 -31.68 -15.77 -3.93
C ASN A 493 -32.51 -14.51 -4.26
N GLY A 494 -32.66 -14.19 -5.54
CA GLY A 494 -33.40 -13.01 -6.00
C GLY A 494 -32.62 -11.68 -5.97
N ILE A 495 -31.37 -11.68 -5.49
CA ILE A 495 -30.48 -10.52 -5.49
C ILE A 495 -29.55 -10.61 -6.71
N ARG A 496 -29.40 -9.51 -7.45
CA ARG A 496 -28.41 -9.42 -8.53
C ARG A 496 -27.05 -9.03 -7.95
N TYR A 497 -25.98 -9.57 -8.53
CA TYR A 497 -24.60 -9.29 -8.13
C TYR A 497 -23.77 -9.01 -9.38
N ILE A 498 -23.03 -7.90 -9.37
CA ILE A 498 -21.85 -7.79 -10.23
C ILE A 498 -20.86 -8.83 -9.75
N LYS A 499 -20.31 -9.61 -10.68
CA LYS A 499 -19.22 -10.56 -10.48
C LYS A 499 -18.11 -10.22 -11.46
N SER A 500 -16.89 -9.95 -10.99
CA SER A 500 -15.76 -9.61 -11.86
C SER A 500 -14.47 -10.31 -11.42
N GLY A 501 -13.65 -10.75 -12.37
CA GLY A 501 -12.38 -11.41 -12.08
C GLY A 501 -11.50 -11.60 -13.32
N ALA A 502 -10.26 -12.07 -13.10
CA ALA A 502 -9.41 -12.54 -14.18
C ALA A 502 -10.12 -13.63 -15.00
N LYS A 503 -9.98 -13.57 -16.33
CA LYS A 503 -10.61 -14.57 -17.23
C LYS A 503 -10.04 -15.97 -17.00
N THR A 504 -8.74 -16.05 -16.77
CA THR A 504 -8.05 -17.30 -16.44
C THR A 504 -7.87 -17.38 -14.93
N GLN A 505 -8.47 -18.41 -14.32
CA GLN A 505 -8.47 -18.59 -12.87
C GLN A 505 -7.39 -19.59 -12.46
N LYS A 506 -6.14 -19.12 -12.30
CA LYS A 506 -5.03 -19.92 -11.77
C LYS A 506 -5.02 -19.83 -10.24
N VAL A 507 -5.98 -20.49 -9.60
CA VAL A 507 -6.13 -20.46 -8.13
C VAL A 507 -4.83 -20.88 -7.44
N LEU A 508 -4.33 -20.01 -6.55
CA LEU A 508 -3.02 -20.16 -5.87
C LEU A 508 -1.85 -20.36 -6.86
N GLY A 509 -1.95 -19.85 -8.09
CA GLY A 509 -0.95 -20.02 -9.14
C GLY A 509 0.27 -19.11 -8.97
N LYS A 510 0.10 -17.95 -8.32
CA LYS A 510 1.14 -16.97 -8.09
C LYS A 510 1.48 -16.87 -6.60
N ALA A 511 2.76 -16.73 -6.30
CA ALA A 511 3.29 -16.53 -4.95
C ALA A 511 4.37 -15.45 -4.96
N GLY A 512 4.57 -14.80 -3.82
CA GLY A 512 5.63 -13.81 -3.63
C GLY A 512 5.14 -12.47 -3.15
N ASP A 513 6.01 -11.48 -3.30
CA ASP A 513 5.82 -10.13 -2.77
C ASP A 513 5.43 -9.11 -3.85
N LEU A 514 4.87 -7.99 -3.43
CA LEU A 514 4.44 -6.88 -4.29
C LEU A 514 3.47 -7.28 -5.44
N ILE A 515 2.78 -8.40 -5.27
CA ILE A 515 1.72 -8.88 -6.15
C ILE A 515 0.34 -8.60 -5.57
N CYS A 516 -0.64 -8.33 -6.44
CA CYS A 516 -2.06 -8.37 -6.11
C CYS A 516 -2.65 -9.72 -6.56
N ILE A 517 -3.91 -9.96 -6.24
CA ILE A 517 -4.60 -11.18 -6.63
C ILE A 517 -4.85 -11.26 -8.15
N ASP A 518 -4.85 -12.47 -8.70
CA ASP A 518 -5.26 -12.74 -10.09
C ASP A 518 -6.15 -13.99 -10.23
N TRP A 519 -6.80 -14.40 -9.14
CA TRP A 519 -7.85 -15.43 -9.10
C TRP A 519 -8.97 -15.00 -8.14
N GLY A 520 -10.06 -15.75 -8.11
CA GLY A 520 -11.27 -15.37 -7.39
C GLY A 520 -12.06 -14.27 -8.11
N TYR A 521 -13.00 -13.68 -7.38
CA TYR A 521 -13.95 -12.73 -7.93
C TYR A 521 -14.34 -11.62 -6.95
N LEU A 522 -14.37 -10.39 -7.47
CA LEU A 522 -15.02 -9.24 -6.86
C LEU A 522 -16.55 -9.35 -6.99
N TYR A 523 -17.26 -8.94 -5.95
CA TYR A 523 -18.73 -8.88 -5.91
C TYR A 523 -19.25 -7.53 -5.39
N ILE A 524 -20.25 -6.99 -6.08
CA ILE A 524 -21.06 -5.84 -5.63
C ILE A 524 -22.55 -6.24 -5.74
N PRO A 525 -23.29 -6.38 -4.63
CA PRO A 525 -24.69 -6.77 -4.63
C PRO A 525 -25.62 -5.58 -4.96
N GLU A 526 -26.74 -5.89 -5.59
CA GLU A 526 -27.88 -4.99 -5.73
C GLU A 526 -28.71 -4.94 -4.43
N ILE A 527 -28.05 -4.48 -3.35
CA ILE A 527 -28.66 -4.27 -2.04
C ILE A 527 -28.62 -2.77 -1.77
N ASN A 528 -29.77 -2.19 -1.37
CA ASN A 528 -29.92 -0.76 -1.09
C ASN A 528 -29.60 0.20 -2.25
N GLY A 529 -29.54 -0.29 -3.49
CA GLY A 529 -29.30 0.50 -4.70
C GLY A 529 -29.52 -0.31 -5.96
N THR A 530 -29.06 0.21 -7.09
CA THR A 530 -29.06 -0.45 -8.39
C THR A 530 -27.64 -0.66 -8.87
N ILE A 531 -27.44 -1.69 -9.70
CA ILE A 531 -26.13 -2.01 -10.28
C ILE A 531 -26.19 -2.08 -11.81
N THR A 532 -25.06 -1.79 -12.45
CA THR A 532 -24.88 -2.05 -13.88
C THR A 532 -23.42 -2.38 -14.22
N ILE A 533 -23.23 -3.04 -15.36
CA ILE A 533 -21.92 -3.16 -16.03
C ILE A 533 -22.06 -2.60 -17.44
N GLY A 534 -21.06 -1.85 -17.92
CA GLY A 534 -21.14 -1.25 -19.25
C GLY A 534 -19.88 -0.50 -19.66
N ASP A 535 -19.93 0.13 -20.84
CA ASP A 535 -18.87 1.03 -21.29
C ASP A 535 -18.69 2.19 -20.29
N ARG A 536 -17.44 2.58 -20.04
CA ARG A 536 -17.09 3.60 -19.05
C ARG A 536 -17.78 4.94 -19.33
N ASN A 537 -17.71 5.40 -20.56
CA ASN A 537 -18.24 6.70 -20.93
C ASN A 537 -19.77 6.66 -20.96
N GLU A 538 -20.36 5.58 -21.49
CA GLU A 538 -21.81 5.39 -21.50
C GLU A 538 -22.39 5.42 -20.08
N VAL A 539 -21.86 4.61 -19.17
CA VAL A 539 -22.36 4.51 -17.80
C VAL A 539 -22.16 5.81 -17.03
N ALA A 540 -20.95 6.39 -17.07
CA ALA A 540 -20.66 7.63 -16.35
C ALA A 540 -21.48 8.81 -16.89
N ASN A 541 -21.57 9.00 -18.21
CA ASN A 541 -22.32 10.10 -18.81
C ASN A 541 -23.83 9.96 -18.60
N THR A 542 -24.35 8.74 -18.69
CA THR A 542 -25.79 8.50 -18.43
C THR A 542 -26.14 8.84 -16.99
N PHE A 543 -25.31 8.43 -16.02
CA PHE A 543 -25.51 8.81 -14.62
C PHE A 543 -25.39 10.33 -14.42
N ALA A 544 -24.30 10.93 -14.92
CA ALA A 544 -24.04 12.37 -14.77
C ALA A 544 -25.20 13.23 -15.29
N THR A 545 -25.82 12.83 -16.40
CA THR A 545 -26.92 13.58 -17.03
C THR A 545 -28.28 13.27 -16.41
N THR A 546 -28.58 12.00 -16.13
CA THR A 546 -29.94 11.55 -15.76
C THR A 546 -30.13 11.22 -14.29
N GLY A 547 -29.05 11.07 -13.51
CA GLY A 547 -29.07 10.52 -12.16
C GLY A 547 -29.34 9.00 -12.10
N LYS A 548 -29.39 8.31 -13.24
CA LYS A 548 -29.71 6.87 -13.33
C LYS A 548 -28.62 6.10 -14.05
N LEU A 549 -28.44 4.85 -13.64
CA LEU A 549 -27.60 3.91 -14.38
C LEU A 549 -28.32 3.44 -15.65
N PRO A 550 -27.62 3.24 -16.77
CA PRO A 550 -28.20 2.62 -17.95
C PRO A 550 -28.53 1.16 -17.68
N GLU A 551 -29.56 0.65 -18.35
CA GLU A 551 -29.79 -0.78 -18.44
C GLU A 551 -28.57 -1.45 -19.07
N PRO A 552 -28.07 -2.57 -18.50
CA PRO A 552 -26.87 -3.20 -19.02
C PRO A 552 -27.11 -3.68 -20.45
N SER A 553 -26.34 -3.14 -21.39
CA SER A 553 -26.39 -3.55 -22.81
C SER A 553 -25.95 -5.00 -22.99
N ASN A 554 -25.10 -5.50 -22.10
CA ASN A 554 -24.69 -6.91 -21.99
C ASN A 554 -24.65 -7.34 -20.51
N THR A 555 -25.07 -8.57 -20.22
CA THR A 555 -24.97 -9.15 -18.87
C THR A 555 -23.64 -9.87 -18.61
N SER A 556 -22.76 -9.93 -19.61
CA SER A 556 -21.40 -10.46 -19.52
C SER A 556 -20.48 -9.75 -20.51
N ILE A 557 -19.34 -9.26 -20.04
CA ILE A 557 -18.35 -8.50 -20.81
C ILE A 557 -16.98 -9.12 -20.53
N SER A 558 -16.26 -9.50 -21.59
CA SER A 558 -14.85 -9.91 -21.49
C SER A 558 -13.96 -8.79 -22.00
N SER A 559 -12.87 -8.52 -21.29
CA SER A 559 -11.83 -7.59 -21.73
C SER A 559 -10.52 -8.34 -21.97
N THR A 560 -9.70 -7.84 -22.89
CA THR A 560 -8.32 -8.29 -23.10
C THR A 560 -7.30 -7.25 -22.64
N GLU A 561 -7.77 -6.04 -22.34
CA GLU A 561 -6.95 -4.92 -21.89
C GLU A 561 -7.74 -3.92 -21.03
N GLU A 562 -7.02 -2.98 -20.42
CA GLU A 562 -7.58 -1.98 -19.49
C GLU A 562 -8.66 -1.11 -20.16
N ALA A 563 -8.48 -0.72 -21.42
CA ALA A 563 -9.45 0.11 -22.15
C ALA A 563 -10.78 -0.59 -22.47
N GLU A 564 -10.80 -1.92 -22.44
CA GLU A 564 -12.00 -2.73 -22.69
C GLU A 564 -12.70 -3.15 -21.38
N MET A 565 -12.09 -2.86 -20.22
CA MET A 565 -12.67 -3.17 -18.93
C MET A 565 -13.98 -2.38 -18.75
N PRO A 566 -15.12 -3.05 -18.47
CA PRO A 566 -16.36 -2.35 -18.20
C PRO A 566 -16.26 -1.59 -16.88
N LEU A 567 -17.07 -0.56 -16.76
CA LEU A 567 -17.34 0.07 -15.47
C LEU A 567 -18.28 -0.85 -14.67
N LEU A 568 -17.95 -1.03 -13.40
CA LEU A 568 -18.75 -1.76 -12.42
C LEU A 568 -19.38 -0.70 -11.51
N ALA A 569 -20.65 -0.36 -11.75
CA ALA A 569 -21.28 0.79 -11.12
C ALA A 569 -22.42 0.39 -10.18
N PHE A 570 -22.49 1.10 -9.06
CA PHE A 570 -23.56 1.07 -8.07
C PHE A 570 -24.14 2.49 -7.94
N SER A 571 -25.47 2.59 -7.83
CA SER A 571 -26.13 3.87 -7.58
C SER A 571 -27.31 3.74 -6.63
N LYS A 572 -27.57 4.82 -5.88
CA LYS A 572 -28.75 4.95 -5.03
C LYS A 572 -29.40 6.31 -5.26
N ASP A 573 -30.62 6.27 -5.79
CA ASP A 573 -31.51 7.42 -5.82
C ASP A 573 -32.18 7.58 -4.45
N MET A 574 -31.90 8.69 -3.78
CA MET A 574 -32.45 9.04 -2.47
C MET A 574 -33.70 9.92 -2.60
N GLY A 575 -33.99 10.42 -3.82
CA GLY A 575 -35.07 11.36 -4.09
C GLY A 575 -34.84 12.73 -3.45
N LYS A 576 -35.93 13.48 -3.27
CA LYS A 576 -35.93 14.77 -2.57
C LYS A 576 -35.86 14.58 -1.06
N VAL A 577 -34.78 15.04 -0.44
CA VAL A 577 -34.50 14.83 0.98
C VAL A 577 -33.87 16.05 1.63
N SER A 578 -34.24 16.32 2.88
CA SER A 578 -33.48 17.21 3.78
C SER A 578 -32.38 16.45 4.53
N GLN A 579 -32.59 15.15 4.77
CA GLN A 579 -31.59 14.24 5.30
C GLN A 579 -31.95 12.81 4.87
N ALA A 580 -30.96 12.03 4.44
CA ALA A 580 -31.12 10.60 4.21
C ALA A 580 -29.79 9.87 4.32
N SER A 581 -29.83 8.58 4.58
CA SER A 581 -28.64 7.73 4.66
C SER A 581 -28.89 6.35 4.06
N SER A 582 -27.84 5.74 3.55
CA SER A 582 -27.84 4.36 3.05
C SER A 582 -26.41 3.82 3.09
N TYR A 583 -26.20 2.61 2.56
CA TYR A 583 -24.89 2.02 2.42
C TYR A 583 -24.85 1.10 1.20
N MET A 584 -23.63 0.82 0.73
CA MET A 584 -23.36 -0.27 -0.20
C MET A 584 -22.37 -1.26 0.40
N MET A 585 -22.31 -2.46 -0.18
CA MET A 585 -21.39 -3.53 0.22
C MET A 585 -20.49 -3.88 -0.96
N ILE A 586 -19.25 -4.27 -0.67
CA ILE A 586 -18.30 -4.74 -1.66
C ILE A 586 -17.45 -5.84 -1.03
N GLY A 587 -17.21 -6.93 -1.77
CA GLY A 587 -16.47 -8.06 -1.22
C GLY A 587 -15.78 -8.89 -2.28
N TYR A 588 -14.89 -9.77 -1.83
CA TYR A 588 -14.06 -10.59 -2.73
C TYR A 588 -14.04 -12.05 -2.27
N ASP A 589 -14.32 -12.97 -3.18
CA ASP A 589 -14.19 -14.41 -2.92
C ASP A 589 -12.94 -14.94 -3.62
N GLU A 590 -11.91 -15.31 -2.84
CA GLU A 590 -10.67 -15.87 -3.37
C GLU A 590 -10.82 -17.33 -3.80
N VAL A 591 -11.94 -18.01 -3.53
CA VAL A 591 -12.20 -19.44 -3.76
C VAL A 591 -11.32 -20.37 -2.92
N LYS A 592 -10.00 -20.13 -2.92
CA LYS A 592 -9.00 -20.69 -2.02
C LYS A 592 -8.02 -19.58 -1.64
N ASP A 593 -7.69 -19.55 -0.36
CA ASP A 593 -6.91 -18.46 0.23
C ASP A 593 -5.47 -18.90 0.47
N MET A 594 -5.25 -20.12 0.97
CA MET A 594 -3.91 -20.60 1.37
C MET A 594 -3.65 -22.05 0.98
N ARG A 595 -2.41 -22.35 0.57
CA ARG A 595 -1.89 -23.72 0.49
C ARG A 595 -0.99 -23.97 1.69
N TYR A 596 -1.40 -24.86 2.60
CA TYR A 596 -0.64 -25.21 3.80
C TYR A 596 -0.33 -26.72 3.82
N MET A 597 0.97 -27.05 3.93
CA MET A 597 1.46 -28.43 3.88
C MET A 597 0.93 -29.23 2.68
N ASN A 598 0.91 -28.59 1.50
CA ASN A 598 0.42 -29.11 0.22
C ASN A 598 -1.11 -29.37 0.15
N VAL A 599 -1.90 -28.74 1.02
CA VAL A 599 -3.37 -28.80 0.99
C VAL A 599 -3.94 -27.39 0.81
N ASP A 600 -4.95 -27.26 -0.07
CA ASP A 600 -5.58 -25.98 -0.42
C ASP A 600 -6.82 -25.71 0.44
N TYR A 601 -6.76 -24.65 1.24
CA TYR A 601 -7.81 -24.26 2.18
C TYR A 601 -8.57 -23.02 1.67
N PRO A 602 -9.91 -22.97 1.83
CA PRO A 602 -10.64 -21.73 1.74
C PRO A 602 -10.38 -20.86 2.98
N GLY A 603 -10.72 -19.58 2.91
CA GLY A 603 -10.74 -18.69 4.07
C GLY A 603 -11.68 -19.19 5.18
N TYR A 604 -11.43 -18.76 6.41
CA TYR A 604 -12.15 -19.23 7.59
C TYR A 604 -13.66 -19.05 7.46
N TRP A 605 -14.11 -17.90 6.95
CA TRP A 605 -15.53 -17.60 6.71
C TRP A 605 -16.25 -18.66 5.86
N ALA A 606 -15.54 -19.34 4.95
CA ALA A 606 -16.07 -20.33 4.02
C ALA A 606 -15.84 -21.79 4.45
N ARG A 607 -15.21 -22.05 5.61
CA ARG A 607 -14.78 -23.40 6.06
C ARG A 607 -15.89 -24.45 6.11
N ASN A 608 -17.13 -24.02 6.37
CA ASN A 608 -18.31 -24.89 6.47
C ASN A 608 -19.19 -24.85 5.21
N GLY A 609 -18.64 -24.43 4.06
CA GLY A 609 -19.37 -24.33 2.79
C GLY A 609 -20.24 -23.07 2.66
N LYS A 610 -20.07 -22.07 3.54
CA LYS A 610 -20.72 -20.77 3.41
C LYS A 610 -20.29 -20.13 2.09
N THR A 611 -21.26 -19.61 1.33
CA THR A 611 -21.00 -18.91 0.06
C THR A 611 -20.91 -17.41 0.28
N ILE A 612 -20.22 -16.69 -0.62
CA ILE A 612 -20.12 -15.23 -0.54
C ILE A 612 -21.50 -14.56 -0.58
N PHE A 613 -22.46 -15.14 -1.30
CA PHE A 613 -23.83 -14.63 -1.39
C PHE A 613 -24.56 -14.67 -0.04
N THR A 614 -24.49 -15.82 0.65
CA THR A 614 -25.02 -15.95 2.02
C THR A 614 -24.32 -14.99 2.98
N ALA A 615 -23.01 -14.76 2.82
CA ALA A 615 -22.30 -13.78 3.63
C ALA A 615 -22.80 -12.35 3.40
N PHE A 616 -23.05 -11.92 2.15
CA PHE A 616 -23.67 -10.62 1.87
C PHE A 616 -25.05 -10.48 2.51
N GLU A 617 -25.90 -11.50 2.39
CA GLU A 617 -27.24 -11.51 2.97
C GLU A 617 -27.19 -11.38 4.51
N GLU A 618 -26.37 -12.19 5.18
CA GLU A 618 -26.21 -12.12 6.64
C GLU A 618 -25.66 -10.78 7.13
N LEU A 619 -24.67 -10.21 6.42
CA LEU A 619 -24.09 -8.91 6.80
C LEU A 619 -25.05 -7.76 6.51
N HIS A 620 -25.90 -7.86 5.48
CA HIS A 620 -26.99 -6.92 5.23
C HIS A 620 -27.97 -6.92 6.40
N ASP A 621 -28.45 -8.10 6.80
CA ASP A 621 -29.43 -8.26 7.89
C ASP A 621 -28.87 -7.79 9.25
N ARG A 622 -27.55 -7.86 9.44
CA ARG A 622 -26.85 -7.47 10.67
C ARG A 622 -26.22 -6.08 10.63
N TYR A 623 -26.45 -5.28 9.58
CA TYR A 623 -25.72 -4.02 9.35
C TYR A 623 -25.66 -3.11 10.59
N ASP A 624 -26.80 -2.76 11.19
CA ASP A 624 -26.84 -1.84 12.34
C ASP A 624 -26.08 -2.38 13.56
N GLN A 625 -26.14 -3.68 13.80
CA GLN A 625 -25.40 -4.34 14.88
C GLN A 625 -23.89 -4.28 14.60
N ILE A 626 -23.47 -4.60 13.36
CA ILE A 626 -22.06 -4.57 12.97
C ILE A 626 -21.49 -3.15 13.10
N MET A 627 -22.24 -2.12 12.67
CA MET A 627 -21.80 -0.73 12.81
C MET A 627 -21.67 -0.31 14.27
N THR A 628 -22.58 -0.74 15.14
CA THR A 628 -22.49 -0.54 16.60
C THR A 628 -21.23 -1.18 17.16
N ASP A 629 -20.97 -2.44 16.81
CA ASP A 629 -19.82 -3.18 17.32
C ASP A 629 -18.50 -2.60 16.80
N CYS A 630 -18.48 -2.10 15.57
CA CYS A 630 -17.35 -1.36 15.01
C CYS A 630 -17.07 -0.07 15.79
N GLN A 631 -18.09 0.75 16.10
CA GLN A 631 -17.89 1.94 16.94
C GLN A 631 -17.43 1.59 18.36
N ALA A 632 -17.91 0.49 18.93
CA ALA A 632 -17.46 0.01 20.24
C ALA A 632 -15.98 -0.41 20.20
N GLN A 633 -15.55 -1.09 19.14
CA GLN A 633 -14.15 -1.46 18.93
C GLN A 633 -13.26 -0.22 18.71
N ASP A 634 -13.73 0.75 17.90
CA ASP A 634 -13.05 2.03 17.69
C ASP A 634 -12.80 2.76 19.01
N LYS A 635 -13.84 2.84 19.84
CA LYS A 635 -13.77 3.42 21.18
C LYS A 635 -12.77 2.69 22.06
N GLN A 636 -12.81 1.36 22.09
CA GLN A 636 -11.90 0.56 22.90
C GLN A 636 -10.43 0.82 22.52
N ILE A 637 -10.11 0.75 21.23
CA ILE A 637 -8.73 0.97 20.74
C ILE A 637 -8.25 2.38 21.07
N TYR A 638 -9.09 3.40 20.85
CA TYR A 638 -8.71 4.78 21.14
C TYR A 638 -8.50 5.01 22.64
N ASP A 639 -9.41 4.55 23.48
CA ASP A 639 -9.35 4.77 24.93
C ASP A 639 -8.18 4.01 25.57
N ASP A 640 -7.91 2.78 25.15
CA ASP A 640 -6.76 2.00 25.62
C ASP A 640 -5.44 2.72 25.26
N GLY A 641 -5.32 3.25 24.03
CA GLY A 641 -4.17 4.06 23.63
C GLY A 641 -4.07 5.38 24.40
N LEU A 642 -5.19 6.05 24.67
CA LEU A 642 -5.21 7.31 25.42
C LEU A 642 -4.76 7.09 26.87
N SER A 643 -5.25 6.01 27.50
CA SER A 643 -4.91 5.63 28.86
C SER A 643 -3.41 5.27 28.99
N ALA A 644 -2.89 4.51 28.03
CA ALA A 644 -1.52 4.03 28.04
C ALA A 644 -0.49 5.11 27.64
N GLY A 645 -0.90 6.14 26.89
CA GLY A 645 -0.02 7.18 26.36
C GLY A 645 -0.62 8.58 26.39
N ASN A 646 -0.99 9.07 25.21
CA ASN A 646 -1.62 10.37 25.00
C ASN A 646 -2.51 10.31 23.74
N ALA A 647 -3.17 11.41 23.39
CA ALA A 647 -4.07 11.45 22.22
C ALA A 647 -3.35 11.12 20.90
N LYS A 648 -2.09 11.54 20.72
CA LYS A 648 -1.30 11.22 19.52
C LYS A 648 -1.04 9.72 19.41
N TYR A 649 -0.68 9.08 20.53
CA TYR A 649 -0.50 7.64 20.57
C TYR A 649 -1.80 6.90 20.27
N ALA A 650 -2.93 7.32 20.87
CA ALA A 650 -4.25 6.75 20.57
C ALA A 650 -4.61 6.81 19.08
N GLU A 651 -4.42 7.98 18.45
CA GLU A 651 -4.64 8.17 17.01
C GLU A 651 -3.73 7.29 16.14
N LEU A 652 -2.47 7.10 16.55
CA LEU A 652 -1.54 6.22 15.85
C LEU A 652 -2.02 4.75 15.89
N LEU A 653 -2.48 4.27 17.06
CA LEU A 653 -3.04 2.93 17.20
C LEU A 653 -4.30 2.76 16.34
N SER A 654 -5.25 3.70 16.42
CA SER A 654 -6.44 3.72 15.59
C SER A 654 -6.10 3.63 14.09
N GLY A 655 -5.13 4.42 13.61
CA GLY A 655 -4.71 4.42 12.22
C GLY A 655 -4.03 3.14 11.73
N CYS A 656 -3.43 2.35 12.64
CA CYS A 656 -2.69 1.13 12.29
C CYS A 656 -3.50 -0.16 12.45
N TYR A 657 -4.68 -0.13 13.09
CA TYR A 657 -5.43 -1.36 13.44
C TYR A 657 -5.72 -2.27 12.22
N ARG A 658 -6.40 -1.74 11.20
CA ARG A 658 -6.67 -2.48 9.94
C ARG A 658 -5.39 -2.85 9.19
N HIS A 659 -4.36 -2.02 9.27
CA HIS A 659 -3.06 -2.30 8.64
C HIS A 659 -2.50 -3.63 9.13
N VAL A 660 -2.48 -3.83 10.45
CA VAL A 660 -1.92 -5.05 11.06
C VAL A 660 -2.71 -6.27 10.61
N ILE A 661 -4.04 -6.20 10.73
CA ILE A 661 -4.91 -7.34 10.45
C ILE A 661 -4.90 -7.71 8.97
N ALA A 662 -4.96 -6.71 8.08
CA ALA A 662 -4.93 -6.91 6.64
C ALA A 662 -3.60 -7.46 6.11
N ALA A 663 -2.56 -7.56 6.94
CA ALA A 663 -1.33 -8.28 6.57
C ALA A 663 -1.45 -9.81 6.76
N HIS A 664 -2.63 -10.33 7.14
CA HIS A 664 -2.83 -11.73 7.47
C HIS A 664 -4.02 -12.38 6.75
N LYS A 665 -4.09 -13.71 6.86
CA LYS A 665 -5.19 -14.54 6.39
C LYS A 665 -5.59 -15.60 7.42
N ILE A 666 -6.90 -15.76 7.66
CA ILE A 666 -7.45 -16.73 8.60
C ILE A 666 -8.05 -17.93 7.84
N PHE A 667 -7.74 -19.15 8.26
CA PHE A 667 -8.38 -20.38 7.77
C PHE A 667 -8.39 -21.47 8.84
N GLN A 668 -9.09 -22.58 8.58
CA GLN A 668 -9.11 -23.75 9.47
C GLN A 668 -8.49 -24.96 8.77
N ASP A 669 -7.57 -25.64 9.43
CA ASP A 669 -6.97 -26.87 8.88
C ASP A 669 -7.90 -28.09 9.04
N ASN A 670 -7.52 -29.22 8.44
CA ASN A 670 -8.29 -30.47 8.53
C ASN A 670 -8.33 -31.10 9.94
N LYS A 671 -7.51 -30.61 10.89
CA LYS A 671 -7.53 -31.03 12.30
C LYS A 671 -8.48 -30.14 13.12
N GLY A 672 -9.06 -29.10 12.53
CA GLY A 672 -9.92 -28.13 13.18
C GLY A 672 -9.16 -26.96 13.83
N ASN A 673 -7.84 -26.85 13.65
CA ASN A 673 -7.06 -25.75 14.20
C ASN A 673 -7.37 -24.44 13.45
N LEU A 674 -7.59 -23.37 14.19
CA LEU A 674 -7.56 -22.01 13.67
C LEU A 674 -6.12 -21.66 13.28
N LEU A 675 -5.90 -21.21 12.05
CA LEU A 675 -4.61 -20.77 11.55
C LEU A 675 -4.72 -19.33 11.05
N PHE A 676 -3.70 -18.52 11.34
CA PHE A 676 -3.67 -17.10 11.02
C PHE A 676 -2.30 -16.72 10.48
N PHE A 677 -2.17 -16.60 9.16
CA PHE A 677 -0.86 -16.49 8.50
C PHE A 677 -0.62 -15.06 8.08
N SER A 678 0.51 -14.48 8.51
CA SER A 678 0.99 -13.21 7.98
C SER A 678 1.66 -13.39 6.61
N LYS A 679 1.62 -12.36 5.78
CA LYS A 679 2.55 -12.18 4.67
C LYS A 679 3.61 -11.15 5.05
N GLU A 680 4.85 -11.48 4.74
CA GLU A 680 5.98 -10.55 4.83
C GLU A 680 5.97 -9.53 3.68
N ASN A 681 5.11 -8.52 3.82
CA ASN A 681 4.86 -7.49 2.81
C ASN A 681 6.07 -6.56 2.58
N ASN A 682 6.37 -6.28 1.30
CA ASN A 682 7.46 -5.40 0.83
C ASN A 682 8.85 -5.75 1.40
N SER A 683 9.14 -7.04 1.48
CA SER A 683 10.42 -7.67 1.79
C SER A 683 10.66 -8.81 0.78
N ASN A 684 10.43 -10.07 1.15
CA ASN A 684 10.59 -11.25 0.29
C ASN A 684 9.30 -12.09 0.13
N GLY A 685 8.20 -11.70 0.77
CA GLY A 685 6.91 -12.37 0.65
C GLY A 685 6.83 -13.72 1.35
N CYS A 686 7.71 -13.99 2.33
CA CYS A 686 7.59 -15.17 3.18
C CYS A 686 6.23 -15.22 3.88
N VAL A 687 5.73 -16.44 4.10
CA VAL A 687 4.49 -16.66 4.84
C VAL A 687 4.80 -17.08 6.26
N ASN A 688 4.12 -16.40 7.18
CA ASN A 688 4.17 -16.60 8.62
C ASN A 688 5.59 -16.58 9.19
N THR A 689 6.34 -15.55 8.81
CA THR A 689 7.70 -15.30 9.30
C THR A 689 7.67 -15.07 10.82
N VAL A 690 8.54 -15.76 11.56
CA VAL A 690 8.53 -15.79 13.03
C VAL A 690 8.93 -14.44 13.62
N ASP A 691 9.96 -13.80 13.07
CA ASP A 691 10.43 -12.49 13.51
C ASP A 691 9.53 -11.32 13.04
N LEU A 692 8.49 -11.59 12.24
CA LEU A 692 7.34 -10.67 12.03
C LEU A 692 6.19 -10.97 12.99
N THR A 693 6.00 -12.26 13.30
CA THR A 693 5.00 -12.74 14.25
C THR A 693 5.26 -12.13 15.63
N TYR A 694 6.52 -12.11 16.06
CA TYR A 694 6.94 -11.54 17.35
C TYR A 694 6.59 -10.06 17.56
N PRO A 695 7.00 -9.11 16.69
CA PRO A 695 6.63 -7.71 16.85
C PRO A 695 5.14 -7.44 16.66
N SER A 696 4.41 -8.25 15.87
CA SER A 696 2.96 -8.07 15.69
C SER A 696 2.12 -8.51 16.91
N ALA A 697 2.70 -9.32 17.79
CA ALA A 697 2.03 -9.97 18.91
C ALA A 697 1.26 -9.07 19.89
N PRO A 698 1.72 -7.85 20.26
CA PRO A 698 1.05 -7.10 21.32
C PRO A 698 -0.43 -6.82 21.06
N LEU A 699 -0.81 -6.53 19.82
CA LEU A 699 -2.23 -6.36 19.45
C LEU A 699 -3.03 -7.63 19.76
N PHE A 700 -2.58 -8.79 19.27
CA PHE A 700 -3.32 -10.04 19.40
C PHE A 700 -3.32 -10.57 20.84
N LEU A 701 -2.23 -10.41 21.59
CA LEU A 701 -2.17 -10.80 23.00
C LEU A 701 -3.16 -10.02 23.87
N ILE A 702 -3.45 -8.75 23.54
CA ILE A 702 -4.43 -7.95 24.29
C ILE A 702 -5.87 -8.35 23.96
N TYR A 703 -6.19 -8.53 22.68
CA TYR A 703 -7.58 -8.57 22.23
C TYR A 703 -8.08 -9.96 21.81
N ASN A 704 -7.21 -10.88 21.40
CA ASN A 704 -7.56 -12.27 21.09
C ASN A 704 -6.32 -13.19 20.99
N THR A 705 -6.04 -13.94 22.06
CA THR A 705 -4.92 -14.90 22.13
C THR A 705 -5.07 -16.09 21.18
N ASP A 706 -6.28 -16.45 20.74
CA ASP A 706 -6.47 -17.54 19.78
C ASP A 706 -5.93 -17.20 18.38
N LEU A 707 -5.95 -15.93 17.99
CA LEU A 707 -5.27 -15.48 16.77
C LEU A 707 -3.74 -15.61 16.92
N MET A 708 -3.20 -15.26 18.09
CA MET A 708 -1.77 -15.41 18.36
C MET A 708 -1.35 -16.89 18.35
N LYS A 709 -2.14 -17.78 18.96
CA LYS A 709 -1.99 -19.24 18.85
C LYS A 709 -2.04 -19.69 17.40
N GLY A 710 -2.96 -19.14 16.59
CA GLY A 710 -3.11 -19.46 15.18
C GLY A 710 -1.88 -19.13 14.34
N MET A 711 -1.15 -18.06 14.67
CA MET A 711 0.14 -17.74 14.05
C MET A 711 1.20 -18.76 14.50
N CYS A 712 1.40 -18.97 15.80
CA CYS A 712 2.45 -19.86 16.32
C CYS A 712 2.24 -21.35 15.98
N THR A 713 0.99 -21.82 15.91
CA THR A 713 0.65 -23.24 15.72
C THR A 713 1.26 -23.81 14.45
N SER A 714 1.20 -23.07 13.34
CA SER A 714 1.75 -23.55 12.07
C SER A 714 3.27 -23.64 12.03
N ILE A 715 3.97 -22.73 12.71
CA ILE A 715 5.43 -22.76 12.85
C ILE A 715 5.84 -23.99 13.68
N LEU A 716 5.15 -24.24 14.79
CA LEU A 716 5.38 -25.41 15.64
C LEU A 716 5.08 -26.72 14.90
N ASP A 717 3.92 -26.82 14.25
CA ASP A 717 3.55 -27.98 13.43
C ASP A 717 4.56 -28.24 12.30
N TYR A 718 5.08 -27.19 11.66
CA TYR A 718 6.12 -27.32 10.63
C TYR A 718 7.45 -27.82 11.22
N CYS A 719 7.90 -27.25 12.34
CA CYS A 719 9.16 -27.62 12.99
C CYS A 719 9.14 -29.05 13.58
N GLU A 720 8.00 -29.52 14.08
CA GLU A 720 7.84 -30.89 14.56
C GLU A 720 7.69 -31.93 13.44
N SER A 721 7.40 -31.47 12.22
CA SER A 721 7.33 -32.35 11.06
C SER A 721 8.72 -32.78 10.59
N SER A 722 8.78 -33.86 9.80
CA SER A 722 10.03 -34.30 9.16
C SER A 722 10.56 -33.33 8.08
N ARG A 723 9.95 -32.16 7.90
CA ARG A 723 10.33 -31.16 6.88
C ARG A 723 11.44 -30.22 7.34
N TRP A 724 11.59 -30.01 8.64
CA TRP A 724 12.55 -29.04 9.17
C TRP A 724 13.87 -29.71 9.59
N GLY A 725 13.82 -30.60 10.59
CA GLY A 725 14.96 -31.44 10.98
C GLY A 725 16.05 -30.74 11.81
N PHE A 726 15.85 -29.51 12.27
CA PHE A 726 16.75 -28.82 13.20
C PHE A 726 16.17 -28.71 14.62
N ASP A 727 17.05 -28.54 15.60
CA ASP A 727 16.70 -28.36 17.02
C ASP A 727 16.42 -26.89 17.41
N PHE A 728 16.19 -26.02 16.42
CA PHE A 728 15.79 -24.61 16.60
C PHE A 728 14.61 -24.28 15.67
N ALA A 729 13.93 -23.15 15.89
CA ALA A 729 12.74 -22.80 15.11
C ALA A 729 13.08 -22.37 13.67
N ALA A 730 12.18 -22.66 12.72
CA ALA A 730 12.27 -22.16 11.36
C ALA A 730 11.95 -20.66 11.30
N HIS A 731 12.57 -19.95 10.35
CA HIS A 731 12.30 -18.53 10.10
C HIS A 731 10.89 -18.30 9.52
N ASP A 732 10.53 -19.08 8.51
CA ASP A 732 9.24 -19.02 7.82
C ASP A 732 8.77 -20.43 7.44
N ILE A 733 7.58 -20.52 6.85
CA ILE A 733 7.04 -21.80 6.37
C ILE A 733 6.78 -21.81 4.85
N GLY A 734 7.32 -20.84 4.10
CA GLY A 734 7.26 -20.77 2.65
C GLY A 734 7.10 -19.37 2.08
N THR A 735 6.57 -19.27 0.87
CA THR A 735 6.29 -18.00 0.18
C THR A 735 4.79 -17.83 0.01
N TYR A 736 4.22 -16.72 0.49
CA TYR A 736 2.78 -16.49 0.47
C TYR A 736 2.20 -16.57 -0.97
N PRO A 737 1.13 -17.36 -1.23
CA PRO A 737 0.23 -18.01 -0.27
C PRO A 737 0.55 -19.51 -0.03
N HIS A 738 1.77 -19.95 -0.35
CA HIS A 738 2.25 -21.33 -0.25
C HIS A 738 3.12 -21.56 1.00
N ALA A 739 2.51 -22.09 2.05
CA ALA A 739 3.16 -22.51 3.29
C ALA A 739 3.57 -24.00 3.24
N ASN A 740 4.55 -24.33 2.38
CA ASN A 740 4.98 -25.71 2.11
C ASN A 740 6.39 -26.08 2.59
N GLY A 741 7.17 -25.09 3.02
CA GLY A 741 8.52 -25.28 3.52
C GLY A 741 9.33 -23.99 3.48
N GLN A 742 10.19 -23.81 4.49
CA GLN A 742 10.98 -22.60 4.71
C GLN A 742 11.82 -22.23 3.48
N VAL A 743 11.81 -20.95 3.08
CA VAL A 743 12.54 -20.46 1.89
C VAL A 743 13.65 -19.47 2.19
N TYR A 744 13.72 -18.89 3.39
CA TYR A 744 14.70 -17.86 3.71
C TYR A 744 16.14 -18.38 3.83
N SER A 745 16.36 -19.45 4.60
CA SER A 745 17.68 -20.01 4.88
C SER A 745 17.95 -21.32 4.15
N ILE A 746 19.21 -21.72 4.05
CA ILE A 746 19.53 -23.05 3.48
C ILE A 746 19.15 -24.16 4.47
N THR A 747 18.38 -25.13 3.99
CA THR A 747 17.95 -26.33 4.76
C THR A 747 18.78 -27.56 4.42
N LYS A 748 19.72 -27.41 3.48
CA LYS A 748 20.71 -28.41 3.11
C LYS A 748 22.10 -27.84 3.41
N PRO A 749 23.05 -28.68 3.82
CA PRO A 749 24.40 -28.23 4.08
C PRO A 749 24.97 -27.57 2.82
N ASP A 750 25.60 -26.40 2.98
CA ASP A 750 26.42 -25.79 1.95
C ASP A 750 27.67 -26.65 1.64
N ALA A 751 28.51 -26.17 0.73
CA ALA A 751 29.75 -26.87 0.35
C ALA A 751 30.71 -27.13 1.54
N ASN A 752 30.55 -26.41 2.65
CA ASN A 752 31.34 -26.54 3.86
C ASN A 752 30.59 -27.29 4.98
N GLY A 753 29.40 -27.83 4.70
CA GLY A 753 28.57 -28.50 5.71
C GLY A 753 27.75 -27.56 6.58
N GLY A 754 27.76 -26.25 6.30
CA GLY A 754 27.09 -25.21 7.09
C GLY A 754 25.63 -24.99 6.68
N PHE A 755 24.88 -24.30 7.55
CA PHE A 755 23.46 -23.97 7.36
C PHE A 755 23.25 -22.46 7.44
N ALA A 756 23.88 -21.71 6.53
CA ALA A 756 23.87 -20.25 6.47
C ALA A 756 22.44 -19.64 6.37
N GLY A 757 22.29 -18.41 6.88
CA GLY A 757 21.03 -17.65 6.85
C GLY A 757 20.08 -17.94 8.01
N ASN A 758 20.21 -19.09 8.68
CA ASN A 758 19.36 -19.44 9.80
C ASN A 758 19.54 -18.47 11.00
N MET A 759 18.45 -18.27 11.76
CA MET A 759 18.43 -17.42 12.96
C MET A 759 18.04 -18.20 14.23
N PRO A 760 18.84 -19.20 14.67
CA PRO A 760 18.43 -20.12 15.74
C PRO A 760 18.00 -19.44 17.04
N ILE A 761 18.74 -18.43 17.51
CA ILE A 761 18.45 -17.75 18.78
C ILE A 761 17.24 -16.82 18.62
N GLU A 762 17.15 -16.13 17.49
CA GLU A 762 16.06 -15.19 17.20
C GLU A 762 14.72 -15.94 17.21
N GLU A 763 14.58 -16.98 16.39
CA GLU A 763 13.28 -17.62 16.17
C GLU A 763 12.85 -18.51 17.33
N SER A 764 13.78 -19.25 17.92
CA SER A 764 13.48 -20.02 19.13
C SER A 764 13.12 -19.10 20.30
N GLY A 765 13.83 -17.98 20.46
CA GLY A 765 13.51 -16.97 21.46
C GLY A 765 12.13 -16.36 21.26
N ASN A 766 11.81 -15.98 20.02
CA ASN A 766 10.53 -15.43 19.62
C ASN A 766 9.37 -16.34 20.03
N ILE A 767 9.37 -17.60 19.58
CA ILE A 767 8.25 -18.51 19.86
C ILE A 767 8.17 -18.89 21.35
N VAL A 768 9.28 -19.09 22.04
CA VAL A 768 9.25 -19.40 23.48
C VAL A 768 8.67 -18.23 24.29
N VAL A 769 9.04 -16.99 23.96
CA VAL A 769 8.45 -15.80 24.61
C VAL A 769 6.95 -15.70 24.31
N LEU A 770 6.54 -15.89 23.06
CA LEU A 770 5.12 -15.84 22.69
C LEU A 770 4.31 -16.95 23.36
N ALA A 771 4.87 -18.17 23.46
CA ALA A 771 4.20 -19.28 24.11
C ALA A 771 3.99 -19.03 25.61
N ALA A 772 4.99 -18.43 26.26
CA ALA A 772 4.87 -17.98 27.65
C ALA A 772 3.82 -16.88 27.79
N ALA A 773 3.86 -15.86 26.94
CA ALA A 773 2.89 -14.75 26.98
C ALA A 773 1.44 -15.24 26.80
N ILE A 774 1.19 -16.13 25.82
CA ILE A 774 -0.13 -16.75 25.61
C ILE A 774 -0.56 -17.51 26.87
N SER A 775 0.28 -18.38 27.40
CA SER A 775 -0.08 -19.26 28.52
C SER A 775 -0.37 -18.48 29.81
N LEU A 776 0.39 -17.41 30.05
CA LEU A 776 0.22 -16.54 31.22
C LEU A 776 -1.04 -15.67 31.12
N ILE A 777 -1.38 -15.18 29.92
CA ILE A 777 -2.58 -14.36 29.70
C ILE A 777 -3.85 -15.20 29.73
N ASP A 778 -3.82 -16.39 29.12
CA ASP A 778 -4.97 -17.31 29.14
C ASP A 778 -5.16 -17.98 30.50
N ASP A 779 -4.15 -17.91 31.36
CA ASP A 779 -3.99 -18.77 32.53
C ASP A 779 -4.21 -20.26 32.22
N ASP A 780 -3.71 -20.70 31.05
CA ASP A 780 -3.89 -22.06 30.54
C ASP A 780 -2.67 -22.56 29.74
N LEU A 781 -2.15 -23.71 30.14
CA LEU A 781 -1.03 -24.39 29.48
C LEU A 781 -1.47 -25.42 28.44
N THR A 782 -2.77 -25.64 28.22
CA THR A 782 -3.29 -26.71 27.36
C THR A 782 -2.73 -26.63 25.94
N TRP A 783 -2.64 -25.44 25.36
CA TRP A 783 -2.06 -25.25 24.03
C TRP A 783 -0.54 -25.48 24.03
N ALA A 784 0.21 -24.84 24.94
CA ALA A 784 1.67 -24.98 25.02
C ALA A 784 2.12 -26.42 25.35
N ASN A 785 1.35 -27.16 26.15
CA ASN A 785 1.63 -28.53 26.53
C ASN A 785 1.71 -29.50 25.34
N LYS A 786 0.98 -29.22 24.24
CA LYS A 786 1.07 -30.01 23.01
C LYS A 786 2.48 -29.99 22.42
N TYR A 787 3.18 -28.87 22.59
CA TYR A 787 4.50 -28.58 22.02
C TYR A 787 5.61 -28.51 23.08
N TRP A 788 5.35 -28.98 24.31
CA TRP A 788 6.24 -28.79 25.47
C TRP A 788 7.66 -29.30 25.22
N LYS A 789 7.78 -30.44 24.53
CA LYS A 789 9.08 -31.02 24.17
C LYS A 789 9.89 -30.06 23.30
N THR A 790 9.27 -29.51 22.26
CA THR A 790 9.90 -28.60 21.30
C THR A 790 10.27 -27.28 21.98
N LEU A 791 9.35 -26.70 22.75
CA LEU A 791 9.61 -25.49 23.54
C LEU A 791 10.77 -25.68 24.54
N LYS A 792 10.85 -26.85 25.19
CA LYS A 792 11.97 -27.18 26.07
C LYS A 792 13.29 -27.30 25.30
N THR A 793 13.31 -28.01 24.17
CA THR A 793 14.52 -28.14 23.33
C THR A 793 15.05 -26.77 22.92
N TRP A 794 14.17 -25.88 22.48
CA TRP A 794 14.52 -24.51 22.11
C TRP A 794 15.02 -23.72 23.31
N THR A 795 14.39 -23.86 24.48
CA THR A 795 14.86 -23.21 25.71
C THR A 795 16.24 -23.70 26.12
N ASP A 796 16.52 -25.00 26.03
CA ASP A 796 17.83 -25.58 26.32
C ASP A 796 18.90 -25.02 25.35
N TYR A 797 18.55 -24.87 24.07
CA TYR A 797 19.41 -24.22 23.08
C TYR A 797 19.72 -22.75 23.44
N LEU A 798 18.74 -22.00 23.91
CA LEU A 798 18.92 -20.62 24.39
C LEU A 798 19.79 -20.55 25.64
N VAL A 799 19.68 -21.51 26.56
CA VAL A 799 20.57 -21.61 27.74
C VAL A 799 22.02 -21.85 27.32
N GLU A 800 22.24 -22.70 26.32
CA GLU A 800 23.59 -23.08 25.86
C GLU A 800 24.25 -21.98 25.02
N ASN A 801 23.50 -21.32 24.14
CA ASN A 801 24.06 -20.43 23.10
C ASN A 801 23.65 -18.95 23.25
N GLY A 802 22.74 -18.63 24.16
CA GLY A 802 22.06 -17.34 24.22
C GLY A 802 22.84 -16.18 24.85
N LEU A 803 23.75 -16.45 25.80
CA LEU A 803 24.41 -15.39 26.57
C LEU A 803 25.33 -14.54 25.69
N ASP A 804 26.22 -15.18 24.95
CA ASP A 804 27.14 -14.54 24.01
C ASP A 804 26.94 -15.12 22.60
N PRO A 805 25.98 -14.60 21.82
CA PRO A 805 25.61 -15.18 20.53
C PRO A 805 26.77 -15.21 19.55
N GLU A 806 27.01 -16.36 18.91
CA GLU A 806 27.91 -16.48 17.77
C GLU A 806 27.37 -15.70 16.54
N ASN A 807 28.14 -15.71 15.44
CA ASN A 807 27.79 -15.00 14.22
C ASN A 807 26.54 -15.58 13.52
N GLN A 808 25.38 -14.97 13.74
CA GLN A 808 24.12 -15.27 13.06
C GLN A 808 23.39 -14.00 12.62
N LEU A 809 22.33 -14.15 11.83
CA LEU A 809 21.35 -13.09 11.58
C LEU A 809 20.39 -12.95 12.76
N CYS A 810 19.78 -11.79 12.86
CA CYS A 810 18.62 -11.52 13.71
C CYS A 810 17.57 -10.79 12.86
N THR A 811 16.42 -10.45 13.44
CA THR A 811 15.33 -9.74 12.75
C THR A 811 15.76 -8.45 12.02
N ASP A 812 16.83 -7.79 12.48
CA ASP A 812 17.45 -6.66 11.79
C ASP A 812 18.44 -7.12 10.69
N ASP A 813 18.03 -8.11 9.90
CA ASP A 813 18.84 -8.80 8.89
C ASP A 813 19.37 -7.87 7.79
N PHE A 814 18.59 -6.83 7.47
CA PHE A 814 18.93 -5.73 6.58
C PHE A 814 20.15 -4.92 7.05
N ALA A 815 20.56 -5.06 8.32
CA ALA A 815 21.78 -4.48 8.87
C ALA A 815 22.97 -5.48 8.92
N GLY A 816 22.78 -6.70 8.42
CA GLY A 816 23.78 -7.76 8.29
C GLY A 816 24.02 -8.58 9.57
N HIS A 817 24.80 -9.64 9.43
CA HIS A 817 25.20 -10.53 10.53
C HIS A 817 25.93 -9.77 11.65
N LEU A 818 25.70 -10.19 12.90
CA LEU A 818 26.35 -9.59 14.05
C LEU A 818 26.59 -10.63 15.15
N ALA A 819 27.84 -11.08 15.28
CA ALA A 819 28.31 -11.81 16.46
C ALA A 819 28.27 -10.92 17.72
N HIS A 820 28.19 -11.55 18.88
CA HIS A 820 28.20 -10.91 20.20
C HIS A 820 27.05 -9.90 20.39
N ASN A 821 25.95 -10.06 19.65
CA ASN A 821 24.83 -9.11 19.62
C ASN A 821 24.16 -9.02 21.00
N ALA A 822 24.29 -7.86 21.64
CA ALA A 822 23.80 -7.66 22.98
C ALA A 822 22.26 -7.68 23.05
N ASN A 823 21.55 -7.20 22.03
CA ASN A 823 20.09 -7.21 22.04
C ASN A 823 19.49 -8.59 21.72
N LEU A 824 20.18 -9.39 20.89
CA LEU A 824 19.81 -10.79 20.65
C LEU A 824 19.98 -11.64 21.92
N SER A 825 21.03 -11.39 22.70
CA SER A 825 21.24 -12.03 24.00
C SER A 825 20.09 -11.76 24.98
N LEU A 826 19.53 -10.53 25.00
CA LEU A 826 18.35 -10.21 25.79
C LEU A 826 17.13 -11.05 25.38
N LYS A 827 16.94 -11.31 24.08
CA LYS A 827 15.86 -12.18 23.61
C LYS A 827 16.01 -13.59 24.16
N ALA A 828 17.22 -14.15 24.13
CA ALA A 828 17.49 -15.47 24.70
C ALA A 828 17.19 -15.50 26.21
N ILE A 829 17.65 -14.49 26.96
CA ILE A 829 17.37 -14.35 28.40
C ILE A 829 15.87 -14.35 28.67
N MET A 830 15.10 -13.58 27.91
CA MET A 830 13.66 -13.51 28.10
C MET A 830 12.94 -14.78 27.63
N GLY A 831 13.44 -15.49 26.61
CA GLY A 831 12.93 -16.82 26.26
C GLY A 831 13.11 -17.83 27.40
N VAL A 832 14.30 -17.88 28.01
CA VAL A 832 14.56 -18.76 29.16
C VAL A 832 13.69 -18.38 30.36
N ALA A 833 13.53 -17.09 30.64
CA ALA A 833 12.64 -16.61 31.70
C ALA A 833 11.17 -16.98 31.44
N GLY A 834 10.68 -16.81 30.20
CA GLY A 834 9.32 -17.15 29.82
C GLY A 834 9.02 -18.64 29.99
N PHE A 835 9.94 -19.52 29.58
CA PHE A 835 9.80 -20.95 29.82
C PHE A 835 9.77 -21.30 31.30
N ALA A 836 10.61 -20.65 32.12
CA ALA A 836 10.57 -20.81 33.57
C ALA A 836 9.19 -20.45 34.13
N LEU A 837 8.61 -19.32 33.72
CA LEU A 837 7.26 -18.91 34.17
C LEU A 837 6.18 -19.94 33.78
N MET A 838 6.27 -20.53 32.59
CA MET A 838 5.39 -21.66 32.24
C MET A 838 5.61 -22.89 33.13
N CYS A 839 6.86 -23.21 33.51
CA CYS A 839 7.13 -24.27 34.49
C CYS A 839 6.51 -23.99 35.85
N GLN A 840 6.55 -22.74 36.32
CA GLN A 840 5.90 -22.31 37.56
C GLN A 840 4.38 -22.52 37.48
N GLN A 841 3.74 -22.05 36.41
CA GLN A 841 2.32 -22.24 36.17
C GLN A 841 1.94 -23.73 36.08
N LYS A 842 2.85 -24.57 35.56
CA LYS A 842 2.68 -26.04 35.49
C LYS A 842 2.81 -26.73 36.86
N GLY A 843 3.34 -26.04 37.87
CA GLY A 843 3.69 -26.64 39.17
C GLY A 843 5.00 -27.44 39.16
N ASP A 844 5.85 -27.27 38.13
CA ASP A 844 7.16 -27.91 38.03
C ASP A 844 8.23 -27.01 38.67
N THR A 845 8.29 -27.04 40.00
CA THR A 845 9.17 -26.17 40.79
C THR A 845 10.66 -26.40 40.49
N GLU A 846 11.09 -27.64 40.26
CA GLU A 846 12.49 -27.96 39.94
C GLU A 846 12.91 -27.34 38.61
N ALA A 847 12.10 -27.52 37.56
CA ALA A 847 12.38 -26.91 36.26
C ALA A 847 12.33 -25.38 36.33
N TYR A 848 11.36 -24.81 37.06
CA TYR A 848 11.29 -23.37 37.29
C TYR A 848 12.58 -22.82 37.91
N GLU A 849 13.03 -23.39 39.04
CA GLU A 849 14.23 -22.95 39.74
C GLU A 849 15.48 -23.03 38.86
N TYR A 850 15.60 -24.09 38.05
CA TYR A 850 16.68 -24.25 37.09
C TYR A 850 16.69 -23.15 36.02
N TYR A 851 15.60 -23.01 35.26
CA TYR A 851 15.56 -22.07 34.14
C TYR A 851 15.57 -20.61 34.61
N ILE A 852 14.86 -20.26 35.69
CA ILE A 852 14.91 -18.89 36.21
C ILE A 852 16.29 -18.56 36.79
N GLY A 853 16.97 -19.53 37.39
CA GLY A 853 18.36 -19.40 37.84
C GLY A 853 19.32 -19.12 36.67
N LYS A 854 19.15 -19.81 35.53
CA LYS A 854 19.91 -19.55 34.30
C LYS A 854 19.63 -18.16 33.75
N ALA A 855 18.37 -17.74 33.65
CA ALA A 855 18.01 -16.40 33.18
C ALA A 855 18.64 -15.29 34.05
N LYS A 856 18.59 -15.42 35.39
CA LYS A 856 19.25 -14.49 36.33
C LYS A 856 20.76 -14.42 36.13
N TYR A 857 21.42 -15.57 35.97
CA TYR A 857 22.86 -15.64 35.71
C TYR A 857 23.20 -14.91 34.40
N MET A 858 22.49 -15.25 33.32
CA MET A 858 22.70 -14.63 32.00
C MET A 858 22.48 -13.11 32.04
N ALA A 859 21.41 -12.63 32.69
CA ALA A 859 21.15 -11.20 32.87
C ALA A 859 22.26 -10.49 33.66
N THR A 860 22.77 -11.12 34.72
CA THR A 860 23.88 -10.57 35.52
C THR A 860 25.16 -10.43 34.71
N GLU A 861 25.51 -11.46 33.91
CA GLU A 861 26.68 -11.40 33.03
C GLU A 861 26.48 -10.41 31.88
N TRP A 862 25.29 -10.35 31.30
CA TRP A 862 24.93 -9.40 30.26
C TRP A 862 25.23 -7.95 30.69
N VAL A 863 24.82 -7.58 31.92
CA VAL A 863 25.07 -6.24 32.47
C VAL A 863 26.57 -5.93 32.54
N LYS A 864 27.42 -6.93 32.83
CA LYS A 864 28.89 -6.76 32.89
C LYS A 864 29.48 -6.62 31.48
N LEU A 865 29.12 -7.51 30.56
CA LEU A 865 29.68 -7.58 29.22
C LEU A 865 29.29 -6.37 28.36
N ALA A 866 28.02 -5.98 28.42
CA ALA A 866 27.47 -4.91 27.60
C ALA A 866 27.75 -3.50 28.14
N LYS A 867 28.18 -3.34 29.41
CA LYS A 867 28.40 -2.00 29.99
C LYS A 867 29.43 -1.20 29.18
N ASP A 868 29.09 0.04 28.85
CA ASP A 868 30.02 0.96 28.19
C ASP A 868 29.78 2.42 28.59
N GLY A 869 30.25 2.78 29.79
CA GLY A 869 30.10 4.11 30.35
C GLY A 869 28.64 4.50 30.53
N ALA A 870 28.13 5.40 29.67
CA ALA A 870 26.79 5.99 29.75
C ALA A 870 25.68 5.17 29.04
N HIS A 871 26.02 4.07 28.36
CA HIS A 871 25.06 3.20 27.66
C HIS A 871 25.57 1.74 27.66
N TYR A 872 24.87 0.86 26.94
CA TYR A 872 25.29 -0.52 26.71
C TYR A 872 25.53 -0.78 25.21
N LYS A 873 26.54 -1.62 24.93
CA LYS A 873 27.09 -1.85 23.60
C LYS A 873 26.08 -2.41 22.61
N LEU A 874 26.30 -2.19 21.30
CA LEU A 874 25.62 -2.93 20.23
C LEU A 874 26.02 -4.42 20.27
N ALA A 875 27.33 -4.68 20.35
CA ALA A 875 27.90 -6.02 20.48
C ALA A 875 28.97 -6.03 21.60
N PHE A 876 29.10 -7.12 22.35
CA PHE A 876 29.91 -7.15 23.57
C PHE A 876 31.40 -6.81 23.33
N ASP A 877 31.91 -7.14 22.14
CA ASP A 877 33.27 -6.90 21.67
C ASP A 877 33.49 -5.51 21.04
N LYS A 878 32.43 -4.73 20.82
CA LYS A 878 32.49 -3.42 20.14
C LYS A 878 32.25 -2.25 21.09
N SER A 879 33.31 -1.74 21.70
CA SER A 879 33.24 -0.53 22.54
C SER A 879 32.92 0.73 21.72
N GLY A 880 32.26 1.71 22.34
CA GLY A 880 31.80 2.96 21.73
C GLY A 880 30.55 2.82 20.85
N THR A 881 29.90 1.65 20.85
CA THR A 881 28.72 1.37 20.03
C THR A 881 27.45 1.26 20.87
N TRP A 882 26.27 1.39 20.27
CA TRP A 882 25.01 1.27 20.99
C TRP A 882 23.90 0.78 20.06
N SER A 883 22.85 0.20 20.64
CA SER A 883 21.61 -0.12 19.94
C SER A 883 20.42 -0.11 20.89
N GLN A 884 19.22 0.03 20.35
CA GLN A 884 17.97 -0.14 21.08
C GLN A 884 17.90 -1.52 21.77
N LYS A 885 17.58 -1.56 23.06
CA LYS A 885 17.44 -2.79 23.86
C LYS A 885 15.98 -3.25 24.00
N TYR A 886 15.25 -3.26 22.90
CA TYR A 886 13.80 -3.48 22.89
C TYR A 886 13.37 -4.83 23.50
N ASN A 887 14.19 -5.90 23.41
CA ASN A 887 13.84 -7.20 23.99
C ASN A 887 13.77 -7.19 25.53
N MET A 888 14.39 -6.20 26.18
CA MET A 888 14.33 -6.05 27.65
C MET A 888 12.93 -5.67 28.15
N VAL A 889 12.01 -5.29 27.26
CA VAL A 889 10.63 -4.90 27.63
C VAL A 889 9.89 -6.04 28.32
N TRP A 890 10.16 -7.30 27.98
CA TRP A 890 9.50 -8.45 28.60
C TRP A 890 9.82 -8.61 30.08
N ASP A 891 10.98 -8.14 30.56
CA ASP A 891 11.30 -8.12 32.00
C ASP A 891 10.34 -7.20 32.77
N LYS A 892 9.88 -6.12 32.11
CA LYS A 892 8.83 -5.25 32.66
C LYS A 892 7.43 -5.85 32.51
N VAL A 893 7.10 -6.44 31.36
CA VAL A 893 5.78 -7.03 31.10
C VAL A 893 5.48 -8.13 32.12
N TRP A 894 6.45 -9.01 32.39
CA TRP A 894 6.29 -10.10 33.37
C TRP A 894 6.74 -9.74 34.78
N GLN A 895 7.22 -8.50 35.00
CA GLN A 895 7.69 -8.00 36.29
C GLN A 895 8.75 -8.93 36.93
N THR A 896 9.60 -9.56 36.11
CA THR A 896 10.58 -10.55 36.57
C THR A 896 11.79 -9.93 37.30
N LYS A 897 12.03 -8.62 37.11
CA LYS A 897 13.10 -7.86 37.77
C LYS A 897 14.49 -8.50 37.60
N LEU A 898 14.75 -9.10 36.44
CA LEU A 898 16.04 -9.70 36.09
C LEU A 898 17.13 -8.64 35.92
N PHE A 899 16.75 -7.45 35.42
CA PHE A 899 17.66 -6.33 35.23
C PHE A 899 17.44 -5.25 36.30
N PRO A 900 18.51 -4.67 36.88
CA PRO A 900 18.38 -3.55 37.80
C PRO A 900 17.78 -2.30 37.14
N ASP A 901 16.96 -1.53 37.87
CA ASP A 901 16.35 -0.28 37.37
C ASP A 901 17.34 0.73 36.77
N ALA A 902 18.57 0.73 37.27
CA ALA A 902 19.64 1.58 36.77
C ALA A 902 19.99 1.31 35.30
N VAL A 903 19.80 0.09 34.80
CA VAL A 903 20.03 -0.30 33.39
C VAL A 903 19.07 0.48 32.49
N TYR A 904 17.76 0.41 32.75
CA TYR A 904 16.74 1.11 31.97
C TYR A 904 16.93 2.63 32.02
N LYS A 905 17.17 3.17 33.22
CA LYS A 905 17.34 4.61 33.41
C LYS A 905 18.54 5.12 32.61
N GLN A 906 19.63 4.36 32.59
CA GLN A 906 20.83 4.72 31.84
C GLN A 906 20.59 4.70 30.33
N GLU A 907 20.03 3.63 29.78
CA GLU A 907 19.71 3.53 28.35
C GLU A 907 18.75 4.64 27.91
N MET A 908 17.68 4.88 28.65
CA MET A 908 16.69 5.89 28.29
C MET A 908 17.21 7.33 28.37
N VAL A 909 18.17 7.62 29.27
CA VAL A 909 18.89 8.90 29.27
C VAL A 909 19.74 9.03 28.02
N TYR A 910 20.43 7.96 27.62
CA TYR A 910 21.26 7.95 26.42
C TYR A 910 20.41 8.09 25.14
N TYR A 911 19.36 7.30 24.98
CA TYR A 911 18.46 7.32 23.82
C TYR A 911 17.79 8.68 23.59
N ASN A 912 17.35 9.35 24.66
CA ASN A 912 16.82 10.71 24.57
C ASN A 912 17.83 11.69 23.95
N GLY A 913 19.13 11.48 24.16
CA GLY A 913 20.20 12.26 23.53
C GLY A 913 20.46 11.92 22.06
N GLN A 914 19.94 10.78 21.56
CA GLN A 914 20.11 10.32 20.19
C GLN A 914 18.91 10.61 19.29
N LEU A 915 17.76 10.96 19.86
CA LEU A 915 16.51 11.26 19.15
C LEU A 915 16.72 12.24 17.98
N LYS A 916 16.17 11.88 16.83
CA LYS A 916 16.06 12.74 15.65
C LYS A 916 14.63 13.28 15.54
N THR A 917 14.38 14.05 14.48
CA THR A 917 13.09 14.71 14.22
C THR A 917 11.90 13.74 14.29
N TYR A 918 12.08 12.54 13.73
CA TYR A 918 11.03 11.56 13.48
C TYR A 918 11.16 10.26 14.28
N GLY A 919 12.25 10.06 15.03
CA GLY A 919 12.38 8.86 15.86
C GLY A 919 13.76 8.67 16.47
N LEU A 920 13.93 7.53 17.14
CA LEU A 920 15.21 7.04 17.66
C LEU A 920 15.84 6.11 16.61
N PRO A 921 17.07 6.34 16.12
CA PRO A 921 17.77 5.39 15.26
C PRO A 921 17.86 3.99 15.89
N LEU A 922 17.88 2.94 15.08
CA LEU A 922 17.98 1.55 15.57
C LEU A 922 19.26 1.33 16.39
N ASP A 923 20.36 1.85 15.87
CA ASP A 923 21.70 1.80 16.44
C ASP A 923 22.60 2.89 15.82
N ASN A 924 23.90 2.83 16.10
CA ASN A 924 24.88 3.78 15.58
C ASN A 924 25.42 3.51 14.17
N ARG A 925 24.94 2.47 13.47
CA ARG A 925 25.36 2.13 12.09
C ARG A 925 24.64 2.97 11.04
N SER A 926 23.42 3.43 11.33
CA SER A 926 22.59 4.22 10.41
C SER A 926 21.58 5.10 11.16
N LEU A 927 21.03 6.10 10.46
CA LEU A 927 19.96 6.96 10.98
C LEU A 927 18.56 6.38 10.79
N TYR A 928 18.42 5.22 10.13
CA TYR A 928 17.12 4.56 10.01
C TYR A 928 16.67 3.87 11.31
N THR A 929 15.40 3.51 11.39
CA THR A 929 14.83 2.77 12.52
C THR A 929 13.65 1.90 12.11
N LYS A 930 13.11 1.16 13.09
CA LYS A 930 11.90 0.35 13.01
C LYS A 930 10.83 0.90 13.96
N THR A 931 9.62 1.19 13.49
CA THR A 931 8.58 1.85 14.33
C THR A 931 8.17 1.02 15.55
N ASP A 932 8.09 -0.29 15.38
CA ASP A 932 7.80 -1.29 16.42
C ASP A 932 8.89 -1.32 17.50
N TRP A 933 10.17 -1.43 17.11
CA TRP A 933 11.30 -1.38 18.06
C TRP A 933 11.40 -0.07 18.83
N VAL A 934 11.09 1.08 18.21
CA VAL A 934 11.02 2.34 18.94
C VAL A 934 9.90 2.31 19.98
N SER A 935 8.73 1.74 19.65
CA SER A 935 7.60 1.62 20.56
C SER A 935 7.92 0.73 21.78
N TRP A 936 8.62 -0.38 21.55
CA TRP A 936 9.05 -1.30 22.61
C TRP A 936 10.13 -0.67 23.49
N THR A 937 11.14 -0.03 22.88
CA THR A 937 12.20 0.68 23.58
C THR A 937 11.65 1.81 24.45
N ALA A 938 10.66 2.55 23.95
CA ALA A 938 10.01 3.63 24.69
C ALA A 938 9.39 3.15 26.02
N CYS A 939 8.93 1.89 26.09
CA CYS A 939 8.36 1.29 27.30
C CYS A 939 9.38 1.07 28.43
N LEU A 940 10.68 1.12 28.12
CA LEU A 940 11.74 1.05 29.12
C LEU A 940 11.83 2.34 29.96
N GLY A 941 11.30 3.46 29.47
CA GLY A 941 11.33 4.74 30.16
C GLY A 941 10.17 5.03 31.10
N THR A 942 10.16 6.27 31.60
CA THR A 942 9.01 6.89 32.28
C THR A 942 7.90 7.24 31.29
N GLN A 943 6.68 7.52 31.77
CA GLN A 943 5.56 7.93 30.93
C GLN A 943 5.90 9.14 30.02
N ASN A 944 6.63 10.13 30.54
CA ASN A 944 7.03 11.30 29.76
C ASN A 944 8.02 10.93 28.64
N GLN A 945 8.96 10.02 28.92
CA GLN A 945 9.90 9.52 27.91
C GLN A 945 9.18 8.68 26.86
N PHE A 946 8.21 7.86 27.26
CA PHE A 946 7.37 7.11 26.33
C PHE A 946 6.65 8.04 25.35
N ASN A 947 5.89 9.01 25.88
CA ASN A 947 5.17 10.00 25.07
C ASN A 947 6.12 10.80 24.17
N THR A 948 7.33 11.13 24.64
CA THR A 948 8.33 11.83 23.82
C THR A 948 8.73 11.02 22.58
N HIS A 949 8.92 9.70 22.70
CA HIS A 949 9.25 8.84 21.56
C HIS A 949 8.05 8.67 20.63
N MET A 950 6.86 8.41 21.18
CA MET A 950 5.65 8.22 20.36
C MET A 950 5.23 9.50 19.63
N ASP A 951 5.47 10.67 20.21
CA ASP A 951 5.26 11.95 19.53
C ASP A 951 6.15 12.12 18.28
N ARG A 952 7.35 11.50 18.26
CA ARG A 952 8.24 11.49 17.09
C ARG A 952 7.71 10.56 16.00
N LEU A 953 7.24 9.37 16.37
CA LEU A 953 6.57 8.46 15.44
C LEU A 953 5.27 9.06 14.88
N TYR A 954 4.49 9.73 15.71
CA TYR A 954 3.31 10.47 15.26
C TYR A 954 3.70 11.54 14.24
N LYS A 955 4.77 12.30 14.52
CA LYS A 955 5.30 13.30 13.57
C LYS A 955 5.72 12.66 12.25
N TYR A 956 6.37 11.51 12.28
CA TYR A 956 6.72 10.74 11.07
C TYR A 956 5.48 10.40 10.24
N ALA A 957 4.51 9.72 10.84
CA ALA A 957 3.26 9.36 10.17
C ALA A 957 2.55 10.60 9.63
N ASN A 958 2.53 11.69 10.40
CA ASN A 958 1.84 12.93 10.05
C ASN A 958 2.54 13.74 8.95
N GLU A 959 3.87 13.68 8.79
CA GLU A 959 4.62 14.62 7.93
C GLU A 959 5.34 13.95 6.75
N THR A 960 5.47 12.62 6.74
CA THR A 960 6.17 11.93 5.66
C THR A 960 5.58 12.25 4.27
N LYS A 961 6.48 12.40 3.30
CA LYS A 961 6.18 12.68 1.89
C LYS A 961 6.05 11.40 1.04
N SER A 962 6.32 10.24 1.63
CA SER A 962 6.36 8.96 0.90
C SER A 962 4.98 8.44 0.49
N ARG A 963 3.93 8.82 1.23
CA ARG A 963 2.51 8.55 0.91
C ARG A 963 2.18 7.07 0.57
N VAL A 964 2.80 6.15 1.31
CA VAL A 964 2.55 4.69 1.27
C VAL A 964 1.84 4.26 2.56
N PRO A 965 1.19 3.09 2.65
CA PRO A 965 0.81 2.51 3.94
C PRO A 965 2.00 2.56 4.91
N LEU A 966 1.76 2.90 6.19
CA LEU A 966 2.80 3.33 7.13
C LEU A 966 4.00 2.36 7.12
N SER A 967 5.12 2.80 6.56
CA SER A 967 6.32 1.97 6.54
C SER A 967 6.92 1.88 7.93
N ASP A 968 7.26 0.66 8.35
CA ASP A 968 7.95 0.44 9.60
C ASP A 968 9.45 0.74 9.53
N TRP A 969 10.08 0.77 8.36
CA TRP A 969 11.52 1.08 8.20
C TRP A 969 11.77 2.39 7.47
N TYR A 970 12.27 3.38 8.20
CA TYR A 970 12.40 4.76 7.73
C TYR A 970 13.59 5.49 8.35
N TYR A 971 14.02 6.58 7.71
CA TYR A 971 15.06 7.48 8.20
C TYR A 971 14.51 8.46 9.26
N THR A 972 15.11 8.47 10.45
CA THR A 972 14.59 9.24 11.60
C THR A 972 14.86 10.74 11.53
N ASP A 973 15.74 11.19 10.64
CA ASP A 973 16.08 12.59 10.41
C ASP A 973 15.21 13.22 9.31
N SER A 974 14.90 12.48 8.24
CA SER A 974 14.16 12.95 7.07
C SER A 974 12.70 12.51 7.01
N GLY A 975 12.34 11.38 7.63
CA GLY A 975 11.01 10.79 7.55
C GLY A 975 10.74 10.08 6.21
N ASN A 976 11.77 9.88 5.38
CA ASN A 976 11.67 9.07 4.17
C ASN A 976 11.69 7.59 4.55
N TYR A 977 10.72 6.83 4.04
CA TYR A 977 10.76 5.38 4.17
C TYR A 977 11.94 4.77 3.39
N VAL A 978 12.37 3.59 3.82
CA VAL A 978 13.39 2.77 3.15
C VAL A 978 12.71 1.65 2.36
N ALA A 979 11.91 0.81 3.02
CA ALA A 979 11.12 -0.29 2.46
C ALA A 979 9.98 -0.64 3.43
N PHE A 980 9.50 -1.89 3.44
CA PHE A 980 8.61 -2.44 4.46
C PHE A 980 7.29 -1.67 4.62
N ILE A 981 6.52 -1.57 3.54
CA ILE A 981 5.15 -1.02 3.55
C ILE A 981 4.13 -2.14 3.81
N GLY A 982 3.06 -1.84 4.56
CA GLY A 982 1.94 -2.77 4.72
C GLY A 982 2.21 -4.00 5.60
N ARG A 983 3.29 -4.04 6.40
CA ARG A 983 3.63 -5.18 7.26
C ARG A 983 2.84 -5.23 8.56
N SER A 984 2.64 -6.44 9.10
CA SER A 984 1.99 -6.71 10.39
C SER A 984 2.76 -6.17 11.61
N VAL A 985 4.06 -5.91 11.47
CA VAL A 985 4.96 -5.55 12.59
C VAL A 985 4.54 -4.29 13.34
N VAL A 986 3.77 -3.40 12.70
CA VAL A 986 3.20 -2.21 13.35
C VAL A 986 2.20 -2.55 14.46
N GLY A 987 1.78 -3.82 14.60
CA GLY A 987 1.11 -4.34 15.80
C GLY A 987 1.95 -4.16 17.08
N GLY A 988 3.26 -4.00 16.93
CA GLY A 988 4.19 -3.68 18.01
C GLY A 988 3.94 -2.33 18.66
N HIS A 989 3.19 -1.43 18.02
CA HIS A 989 2.80 -0.16 18.62
C HIS A 989 1.95 -0.36 19.88
N TRP A 990 1.24 -1.49 20.04
CA TRP A 990 0.44 -1.80 21.23
C TRP A 990 1.24 -2.23 22.46
N MET A 991 2.57 -2.31 22.39
CA MET A 991 3.40 -2.82 23.50
C MET A 991 3.16 -2.07 24.82
N LYS A 992 2.92 -0.76 24.80
CA LYS A 992 2.62 0.01 26.02
C LYS A 992 1.26 -0.34 26.62
N VAL A 993 0.24 -0.56 25.79
CA VAL A 993 -1.08 -1.04 26.25
C VAL A 993 -0.93 -2.44 26.88
N LEU A 994 -0.21 -3.35 26.22
CA LEU A 994 0.06 -4.69 26.75
C LEU A 994 0.77 -4.60 28.11
N LEU A 995 1.85 -3.82 28.19
CA LEU A 995 2.60 -3.60 29.42
C LEU A 995 1.71 -3.11 30.57
N ASP A 996 0.91 -2.07 30.33
CA ASP A 996 0.09 -1.46 31.39
C ASP A 996 -1.03 -2.41 31.85
N LYS A 997 -1.64 -3.16 30.93
CA LYS A 997 -2.65 -4.19 31.27
C LYS A 997 -2.06 -5.39 32.00
N CYS A 998 -0.83 -5.81 31.68
CA CYS A 998 -0.14 -6.86 32.45
C CYS A 998 0.27 -6.37 33.84
N VAL A 999 0.84 -5.17 33.96
CA VAL A 999 1.32 -4.62 35.24
C VAL A 999 0.17 -4.30 36.19
N SER A 1000 -0.98 -3.86 35.67
CA SER A 1000 -2.18 -3.60 36.48
C SER A 1000 -2.93 -4.86 36.94
N GLY A 1001 -2.56 -6.04 36.44
CA GLY A 1001 -3.25 -7.30 36.70
C GLY A 1001 -4.51 -7.50 35.85
N GLU A 1002 -4.75 -6.68 34.82
CA GLU A 1002 -5.89 -6.88 33.92
C GLU A 1002 -5.71 -8.16 33.07
N LEU A 1003 -4.51 -8.39 32.53
CA LEU A 1003 -4.21 -9.55 31.67
C LEU A 1003 -3.47 -10.69 32.36
N ILE A 1004 -2.52 -10.39 33.24
CA ILE A 1004 -1.72 -11.42 33.93
C ILE A 1004 -1.86 -11.21 35.44
N ASN A 1005 -2.39 -12.22 36.14
CA ASN A 1005 -2.52 -12.23 37.58
C ASN A 1005 -1.63 -13.31 38.19
N GLY A 1006 -0.95 -13.03 39.30
CA GLY A 1006 -0.33 -14.07 40.11
C GLY A 1006 1.03 -14.60 39.63
N ILE A 1007 1.85 -13.81 38.92
CA ILE A 1007 3.29 -14.10 38.86
C ILE A 1007 3.85 -13.84 40.25
N ASP A 1008 4.21 -14.90 40.99
CA ASP A 1008 4.88 -14.73 42.29
C ASP A 1008 6.15 -13.89 42.09
N GLU A 1009 6.43 -12.98 43.04
CA GLU A 1009 7.71 -12.28 43.02
C GLU A 1009 8.81 -13.33 42.93
N ILE A 1010 9.72 -13.14 41.98
CA ILE A 1010 10.91 -13.97 41.86
C ILE A 1010 11.72 -13.76 43.14
N HIS A 1011 11.46 -14.61 44.13
CA HIS A 1011 12.17 -14.59 45.40
C HIS A 1011 13.64 -14.94 45.17
N ASN A 1012 14.47 -14.69 46.19
CA ASN A 1012 15.87 -15.07 46.22
C ASN A 1012 16.03 -16.60 46.12
N SER A 1013 15.71 -17.21 44.97
CA SER A 1013 16.19 -18.52 44.60
C SER A 1013 17.70 -18.40 44.63
N GLN A 1014 18.30 -19.01 45.65
CA GLN A 1014 19.74 -19.09 45.75
C GLN A 1014 20.18 -19.81 44.49
N PHE A 1015 20.97 -19.14 43.67
CA PHE A 1015 21.64 -19.77 42.54
C PHE A 1015 22.55 -20.85 43.13
N ILE A 1016 22.03 -22.07 43.25
CA ILE A 1016 22.84 -23.24 43.48
C ILE A 1016 23.56 -23.43 42.16
N ILE A 1017 24.82 -22.98 42.11
CA ILE A 1017 25.74 -23.44 41.08
C ILE A 1017 25.77 -24.96 41.26
N HIS A 1018 24.98 -25.69 40.46
CA HIS A 1018 25.37 -27.05 40.14
C HIS A 1018 26.69 -26.88 39.40
N ASN A 1019 27.79 -26.96 40.15
CA ASN A 1019 29.13 -27.08 39.61
C ASN A 1019 29.07 -28.40 38.84
N ASP A 1020 28.73 -28.31 37.56
CA ASP A 1020 28.75 -29.44 36.65
C ASP A 1020 30.13 -30.08 36.84
N ALA A 1021 30.12 -31.33 37.31
CA ALA A 1021 31.37 -31.98 37.62
C ALA A 1021 32.17 -32.07 36.33
N VAL A 1022 33.28 -31.34 36.29
CA VAL A 1022 34.20 -31.34 35.16
C VAL A 1022 35.09 -32.55 35.33
N TYR A 1023 35.27 -33.35 34.29
CA TYR A 1023 36.19 -34.47 34.29
C TYR A 1023 37.21 -34.33 33.15
N ASN A 1024 38.41 -34.88 33.31
CA ASN A 1024 39.29 -35.07 32.16
C ASN A 1024 38.84 -36.28 31.33
N LEU A 1025 39.47 -36.50 30.17
CA LEU A 1025 39.20 -37.67 29.32
C LEU A 1025 39.46 -39.02 30.02
N ALA A 1026 40.19 -39.03 31.14
CA ALA A 1026 40.43 -40.21 31.97
C ALA A 1026 39.36 -40.41 33.07
N GLY A 1027 38.31 -39.57 33.10
CA GLY A 1027 37.21 -39.66 34.07
C GLY A 1027 37.55 -39.14 35.47
N GLN A 1028 38.65 -38.40 35.63
CA GLN A 1028 39.02 -37.78 36.92
C GLN A 1028 38.33 -36.43 37.07
N LYS A 1029 37.67 -36.22 38.21
CA LYS A 1029 37.01 -34.97 38.54
C LYS A 1029 38.04 -33.85 38.70
N LEU A 1030 37.85 -32.75 37.98
CA LEU A 1030 38.64 -31.54 38.00
C LEU A 1030 37.94 -30.48 38.86
N SER A 1031 38.74 -29.61 39.50
CA SER A 1031 38.23 -28.44 40.22
C SER A 1031 37.87 -27.27 39.30
N ALA A 1032 38.37 -27.28 38.06
CA ALA A 1032 38.06 -26.36 36.98
C ALA A 1032 38.45 -26.99 35.62
N PRO A 1033 37.87 -26.53 34.50
CA PRO A 1033 38.29 -26.97 33.16
C PRO A 1033 39.77 -26.71 32.88
N GLN A 1034 40.41 -27.65 32.18
CA GLN A 1034 41.81 -27.55 31.77
C GLN A 1034 41.91 -27.40 30.25
N LYS A 1035 42.95 -26.70 29.77
CA LYS A 1035 43.20 -26.52 28.33
C LYS A 1035 43.20 -27.87 27.61
N GLY A 1036 42.27 -28.07 26.67
CA GLY A 1036 42.03 -29.35 26.01
C GLY A 1036 40.59 -29.87 26.19
N ILE A 1037 40.38 -31.17 25.99
CA ILE A 1037 39.03 -31.78 26.06
C ILE A 1037 38.68 -32.14 27.51
N ASN A 1038 37.59 -31.56 28.01
CA ASN A 1038 36.97 -31.83 29.30
C ASN A 1038 35.64 -32.57 29.08
N ILE A 1039 35.17 -33.30 30.08
CA ILE A 1039 33.84 -33.91 30.10
C ILE A 1039 33.00 -33.16 31.12
N ILE A 1040 31.97 -32.47 30.66
CA ILE A 1040 31.05 -31.69 31.50
C ILE A 1040 29.64 -32.23 31.18
N ASN A 1041 28.92 -32.69 32.21
CA ASN A 1041 27.59 -33.32 32.05
C ASN A 1041 27.56 -34.46 31.01
N GLY A 1042 28.64 -35.26 30.97
CA GLY A 1042 28.76 -36.40 30.04
C GLY A 1042 29.09 -36.03 28.59
N LYS A 1043 29.22 -34.74 28.26
CA LYS A 1043 29.60 -34.25 26.93
C LYS A 1043 31.07 -33.81 26.90
N LYS A 1044 31.75 -34.06 25.78
CA LYS A 1044 33.12 -33.57 25.56
C LYS A 1044 33.07 -32.09 25.18
N VAL A 1045 33.71 -31.24 25.97
CA VAL A 1045 33.81 -29.79 25.79
C VAL A 1045 35.28 -29.42 25.62
N VAL A 1046 35.61 -28.68 24.56
CA VAL A 1046 36.98 -28.18 24.34
C VAL A 1046 37.13 -26.86 25.08
N TYR A 1047 38.13 -26.75 25.95
CA TYR A 1047 38.39 -25.58 26.80
C TYR A 1047 39.77 -25.00 26.58
#